data_AF-A0A933R7T5-F1
#
_entry.id   AF-A0A933R7T5-F1
#
_cell.length_a   1.000
_cell.length_b   1.000
_cell.length_c   1.000
_cell.angle_alpha   90.00
_cell.angle_beta   90.00
_cell.angle_gamma   90.00
#
_symmetry.space_group_name_H-M   'P 1'
#
loop_
_entity.id
_entity.type
_entity.pdbx_description
1 polymer ?
#
loop_
_entity_poly.entity_id
_entity_poly.type
_entity_poly.pdbx_seq_one_letter_code
_entity_poly.pdbx_strand_id
1 'polypeptide(L)'
;MSTDQRADDTFEARARTFVDDFLRAPVEQRFVLGRGEYAASIARALPIGGFVDDFTTDPAFLDVPIVRSSDLPQGALVVVASMLRPLSALASLERAPITTLDYFAFERFAGLDIKPVTFWPEFRRDYDEHRDRYDAVRARLVEPASRKVFDDLVRFRLTSDVSAAADFRYDMVNQYFEDFLELQPSGESFVDIGCYDGMTSLEFARRAPDFRHITAFEPAADNYEAVVRNLTPLGLDRVTVHQCGLSDEAAVLSQDGHRGRRGASAAREHRDHSQVPAAPGDLGLPPGPRLLEDPRARRCSGSRLRAPHAALHRRHRRDRHVLPPRRHEFVSPTSPDDMTTDRSLLITGGSHAEIPLIRAARRLGFRVITTGNRPDDLGHRHADHYAPADYSDADQVLDVAVRAGVSAIVSGCNDFAALSTARACDELGLPGHDRHDVALRIHHKDRFRELLDELGLDAPRSGVVRSAAEAVDLCTRLGYPVIVKPVDLTGGKGMTVCDAPDDVAKAVDAGLALSRQSHVVVEQFLTGSRHGFTCFVHNGRVGFWFADDEQYYLNPFLVSGTTTPTSMPDSAIADLVSAVELITSKVALVDGLVHVQCIMTPTGPQIIEVCRRCPGDLYPTFVELSTGYDYALSVVRAETGLVVGTGARHRAAPHAEARHRVLLVRPLRGHGRRHPSARRPRFRGDAMTDRPRLSVASTLYRSSGTVEEFVRRAAAAARSLVGDSFEIVLVNDGSPDDSVDRAAALLAEHPELVVVDLSRNFGHHVALLEGIAHARGELVFLIDSDLEEEPEWLSAFHDQLEVNRVDVVYGYQQERKGAPFERLSGALYWSVFRRLSGLQIPANVITCRLMTRRYVDALLQYGEREVSIGAIFAVAGFEQIGVPVVKGHKGSSTYSLRLKIWHLVNSISAFSTKPLNAIFLAGVCVSTVGFVFLLYLLIAGLFWSKSPAGWTSVMVSVWLLGGFILASLGVIAIYLGKVFTEVKARPRAIVRSIRRGSASD
;
A
#
# COMPACT_ATOMS: atom_id res chain seq x y z
N MET A 1 22.34 29.77 39.98
CA MET A 1 22.04 29.02 38.74
C MET A 1 20.65 28.44 38.89
N SER A 2 19.71 28.80 38.00
CA SER A 2 18.37 28.20 38.00
C SER A 2 18.46 26.72 37.61
N THR A 3 17.43 25.94 37.94
CA THR A 3 17.30 24.53 37.54
C THR A 3 17.40 24.33 36.04
N ASP A 4 16.95 25.30 35.23
CA ASP A 4 17.08 25.29 33.78
C ASP A 4 18.53 25.44 33.31
N GLN A 5 19.31 26.33 33.94
CA GLN A 5 20.71 26.55 33.55
C GLN A 5 21.60 25.34 33.85
N ARG A 6 21.30 24.59 34.92
CA ARG A 6 21.95 23.30 35.20
C ARG A 6 21.55 22.20 34.21
N ALA A 7 20.30 22.19 33.74
CA ALA A 7 19.87 21.21 32.74
C ALA A 7 20.50 21.48 31.38
N ASP A 8 20.61 22.75 30.97
CA ASP A 8 21.22 23.22 29.72
C ASP A 8 22.72 22.85 29.66
N ASP A 9 23.46 23.11 30.73
CA ASP A 9 24.87 22.71 30.87
C ASP A 9 25.07 21.18 30.76
N THR A 10 24.06 20.40 31.19
CA THR A 10 24.15 18.92 31.17
C THR A 10 23.82 18.33 29.80
N PHE A 11 22.85 18.91 29.06
CA PHE A 11 22.56 18.50 27.68
C PHE A 11 23.70 18.89 26.75
N GLU A 12 24.16 20.14 26.80
CA GLU A 12 25.26 20.59 25.94
C GLU A 12 26.53 19.78 26.19
N ALA A 13 26.86 19.49 27.46
CA ALA A 13 27.99 18.61 27.79
C ALA A 13 27.84 17.22 27.14
N ARG A 14 26.65 16.60 27.24
CA ARG A 14 26.38 15.29 26.64
C ARG A 14 26.40 15.31 25.12
N ALA A 15 25.83 16.33 24.49
CA ALA A 15 25.81 16.48 23.04
C ALA A 15 27.23 16.72 22.49
N ARG A 16 28.03 17.57 23.15
CA ARG A 16 29.44 17.76 22.80
C ARG A 16 30.25 16.49 22.96
N THR A 17 30.07 15.75 24.06
CA THR A 17 30.72 14.44 24.24
C THR A 17 30.31 13.47 23.14
N PHE A 18 29.02 13.37 22.81
CA PHE A 18 28.56 12.50 21.71
C PHE A 18 29.20 12.89 20.37
N VAL A 19 29.23 14.18 20.06
CA VAL A 19 29.79 14.67 18.80
C VAL A 19 31.31 14.43 18.74
N ASP A 20 32.04 14.72 19.81
CA ASP A 20 33.47 14.42 19.90
C ASP A 20 33.73 12.93 19.72
N ASP A 21 32.92 12.08 20.36
CA ASP A 21 32.98 10.63 20.22
C ASP A 21 32.63 10.21 18.79
N PHE A 22 31.61 10.78 18.15
CA PHE A 22 31.19 10.47 16.78
C PHE A 22 32.26 10.85 15.76
N LEU A 23 32.87 12.04 15.90
CA LEU A 23 33.92 12.53 15.02
C LEU A 23 35.22 11.72 15.15
N ARG A 24 35.51 11.18 16.34
CA ARG A 24 36.71 10.35 16.61
C ARG A 24 36.48 8.86 16.40
N ALA A 25 35.24 8.39 16.49
CA ALA A 25 34.87 6.99 16.33
C ALA A 25 35.28 6.49 14.95
N PRO A 26 35.64 5.21 14.80
CA PRO A 26 35.88 4.63 13.49
C PRO A 26 34.59 4.61 12.65
N VAL A 27 34.72 4.54 11.32
CA VAL A 27 33.60 4.69 10.37
C VAL A 27 32.48 3.70 10.68
N GLU A 28 32.83 2.48 11.06
CA GLU A 28 31.94 1.36 11.36
C GLU A 28 31.06 1.59 12.61
N GLN A 29 31.31 2.65 13.38
CA GLN A 29 30.51 3.04 14.54
C GLN A 29 29.65 4.28 14.30
N ARG A 30 29.80 4.95 13.15
CA ARG A 30 29.08 6.18 12.80
C ARG A 30 27.89 5.86 11.93
N PHE A 31 26.68 6.12 12.41
CA PHE A 31 25.46 5.86 11.64
C PHE A 31 24.55 7.08 11.60
N VAL A 32 23.73 7.15 10.57
CA VAL A 32 22.78 8.26 10.39
C VAL A 32 21.40 7.70 10.10
N LEU A 33 20.40 7.97 10.94
CA LEU A 33 19.02 7.54 10.72
C LEU A 33 18.28 8.48 9.78
N GLY A 34 17.68 7.90 8.73
CA GLY A 34 16.97 8.63 7.67
C GLY A 34 17.79 8.76 6.38
N ARG A 35 17.09 9.07 5.27
CA ARG A 35 17.68 9.20 3.91
C ARG A 35 17.30 10.50 3.21
N GLY A 36 16.98 11.53 3.98
CA GLY A 36 16.67 12.86 3.47
C GLY A 36 17.93 13.69 3.18
N GLU A 37 17.74 14.93 2.75
CA GLU A 37 18.86 15.82 2.39
C GLU A 37 19.79 16.17 3.56
N TYR A 38 19.26 16.19 4.79
CA TYR A 38 20.06 16.38 6.01
C TYR A 38 20.98 15.20 6.26
N ALA A 39 20.45 13.97 6.18
CA ALA A 39 21.22 12.74 6.31
C ALA A 39 22.31 12.65 5.21
N ALA A 40 21.93 12.98 3.98
CA ALA A 40 22.82 13.06 2.84
C ALA A 40 23.97 14.07 3.01
N SER A 41 23.77 15.14 3.78
CA SER A 41 24.81 16.14 3.99
C SER A 41 25.88 15.68 4.97
N ILE A 42 25.51 14.94 6.03
CA ILE A 42 26.49 14.35 6.97
C ILE A 42 27.40 13.38 6.23
N ALA A 43 26.83 12.47 5.42
CA ALA A 43 27.62 11.48 4.68
C ALA A 43 28.57 12.10 3.66
N ARG A 44 28.27 13.30 3.14
CA ARG A 44 29.16 14.04 2.23
C ARG A 44 30.30 14.73 2.98
N ALA A 45 30.05 15.24 4.17
CA ALA A 45 31.05 15.93 4.97
C ALA A 45 31.95 14.99 5.78
N LEU A 46 31.43 13.82 6.16
CA LEU A 46 32.14 12.85 7.00
C LEU A 46 31.78 11.42 6.58
N PRO A 47 32.78 10.52 6.42
CA PRO A 47 32.53 9.10 6.21
C PRO A 47 31.75 8.49 7.38
N ILE A 48 30.68 7.78 7.05
CA ILE A 48 29.81 7.07 7.99
C ILE A 48 29.73 5.58 7.60
N GLY A 49 29.48 4.73 8.58
CA GLY A 49 29.37 3.28 8.44
C GLY A 49 28.02 2.82 7.91
N GLY A 50 26.98 3.65 7.97
CA GLY A 50 25.71 3.33 7.34
C GLY A 50 24.57 4.32 7.60
N PHE A 51 23.58 4.28 6.72
CA PHE A 51 22.27 4.90 6.93
C PHE A 51 21.32 3.92 7.63
N VAL A 52 20.55 4.36 8.62
CA VAL A 52 19.56 3.53 9.31
C VAL A 52 18.18 3.78 8.72
N ASP A 53 17.58 2.76 8.10
CA ASP A 53 16.21 2.81 7.58
C ASP A 53 15.58 1.40 7.59
N ASP A 54 14.58 1.20 8.44
CA ASP A 54 13.89 -0.09 8.64
C ASP A 54 12.82 -0.40 7.59
N PHE A 55 12.50 0.54 6.72
CA PHE A 55 11.35 0.45 5.81
C PHE A 55 11.73 0.41 4.34
N THR A 56 12.96 0.80 4.00
CA THR A 56 13.45 0.70 2.61
C THR A 56 13.99 -0.69 2.29
N THR A 57 13.96 -1.08 1.02
CA THR A 57 14.68 -2.26 0.50
C THR A 57 15.98 -1.87 -0.22
N ASP A 58 16.26 -0.57 -0.32
CA ASP A 58 17.49 -0.09 -0.95
C ASP A 58 18.70 -0.53 -0.11
N PRO A 59 19.76 -1.08 -0.74
CA PRO A 59 20.93 -1.57 -0.01
C PRO A 59 21.91 -0.45 0.37
N ALA A 60 21.84 0.70 -0.29
CA ALA A 60 22.72 1.83 -0.06
C ALA A 60 22.05 3.16 -0.45
N PHE A 61 22.52 4.25 0.13
CA PHE A 61 22.16 5.63 -0.22
C PHE A 61 23.45 6.45 -0.27
N LEU A 62 23.68 7.18 -1.36
CA LEU A 62 24.95 7.91 -1.62
C LEU A 62 26.20 7.04 -1.47
N ASP A 63 26.14 5.80 -1.99
CA ASP A 63 27.22 4.80 -1.91
C ASP A 63 27.61 4.39 -0.47
N VAL A 64 26.82 4.78 0.53
CA VAL A 64 26.93 4.34 1.92
C VAL A 64 25.85 3.28 2.19
N PRO A 65 26.18 2.15 2.83
CA PRO A 65 25.25 1.06 3.06
C PRO A 65 24.05 1.50 3.91
N ILE A 66 22.88 0.94 3.63
CA ILE A 66 21.69 1.08 4.49
C ILE A 66 21.63 -0.15 5.40
N VAL A 67 21.50 0.09 6.70
CA VAL A 67 21.40 -0.93 7.74
C VAL A 67 20.05 -0.83 8.45
N ARG A 68 19.56 -1.97 8.95
CA ARG A 68 18.40 -1.97 9.84
C ARG A 68 18.82 -1.52 11.24
N SER A 69 17.90 -0.92 11.98
CA SER A 69 18.11 -0.55 13.38
C SER A 69 18.46 -1.76 14.26
N SER A 70 17.97 -2.95 13.90
CA SER A 70 18.30 -4.22 14.56
C SER A 70 19.74 -4.70 14.31
N ASP A 71 20.36 -4.25 13.22
CA ASP A 71 21.65 -4.75 12.74
C ASP A 71 22.81 -3.82 13.12
N LEU A 72 22.51 -2.77 13.89
CA LEU A 72 23.52 -1.83 14.36
C LEU A 72 24.46 -2.50 15.37
N PRO A 73 25.78 -2.30 15.22
CA PRO A 73 26.75 -2.89 16.13
C PRO A 73 26.64 -2.30 17.53
N GLN A 74 27.04 -3.08 18.54
CA GLN A 74 27.10 -2.59 19.92
C GLN A 74 28.06 -1.40 20.02
N GLY A 75 27.62 -0.32 20.66
CA GLY A 75 28.38 0.93 20.75
C GLY A 75 28.28 1.82 19.50
N ALA A 76 27.38 1.52 18.57
CA ALA A 76 27.04 2.45 17.49
C ALA A 76 26.62 3.81 18.04
N LEU A 77 27.04 4.85 17.33
CA LEU A 77 26.64 6.23 17.55
C LEU A 77 25.77 6.62 16.36
N VAL A 78 24.51 7.00 16.61
CA VAL A 78 23.53 7.27 15.55
C VAL A 78 23.08 8.73 15.59
N VAL A 79 23.27 9.45 14.49
CA VAL A 79 22.68 10.78 14.30
C VAL A 79 21.30 10.64 13.67
N VAL A 80 20.26 11.16 14.31
CA VAL A 80 18.88 11.09 13.82
C VAL A 80 18.61 12.27 12.89
N ALA A 81 18.81 12.05 11.60
CA ALA A 81 18.69 13.05 10.52
C ALA A 81 17.30 13.09 9.86
N SER A 82 16.26 12.85 10.67
CA SER A 82 14.86 13.01 10.28
C SER A 82 14.30 14.27 10.94
N MET A 83 13.78 15.21 10.15
CA MET A 83 13.14 16.44 10.66
C MET A 83 11.78 16.17 11.33
N LEU A 84 11.20 14.99 11.09
CA LEU A 84 10.03 14.46 11.80
C LEU A 84 10.48 13.42 12.81
N ARG A 85 9.85 13.34 13.98
CA ARG A 85 10.22 12.40 15.06
C ARG A 85 9.80 10.97 14.67
N PRO A 86 10.72 10.08 14.21
CA PRO A 86 10.34 8.77 13.70
C PRO A 86 10.19 7.81 14.89
N LEU A 87 9.06 7.91 15.61
CA LEU A 87 8.84 7.26 16.91
C LEU A 87 9.11 5.75 16.89
N SER A 88 8.77 5.06 15.80
CA SER A 88 9.03 3.63 15.63
C SER A 88 10.52 3.29 15.53
N ALA A 89 11.28 4.09 14.79
CA ALA A 89 12.71 3.88 14.60
C ALA A 89 13.50 4.31 15.84
N LEU A 90 13.10 5.40 16.49
CA LEU A 90 13.64 5.83 17.79
C LEU A 90 13.40 4.77 18.88
N ALA A 91 12.20 4.21 18.96
CA ALA A 91 11.90 3.14 19.93
C ALA A 91 12.71 1.86 19.66
N SER A 92 13.06 1.56 18.41
CA SER A 92 13.98 0.46 18.08
C SER A 92 15.41 0.76 18.53
N LEU A 93 15.89 1.98 18.30
CA LEU A 93 17.22 2.41 18.75
C LEU A 93 17.34 2.44 20.28
N GLU A 94 16.31 2.91 21.00
CA GLU A 94 16.27 2.96 22.46
C GLU A 94 16.31 1.57 23.14
N ARG A 95 15.90 0.51 22.42
CA ARG A 95 15.94 -0.88 22.93
C ARG A 95 17.33 -1.51 22.80
N ALA A 96 18.19 -0.94 21.96
CA ALA A 96 19.57 -1.38 21.79
C ALA A 96 20.50 -0.51 22.65
N PRO A 97 21.66 -1.02 23.11
CA PRO A 97 22.65 -0.24 23.85
C PRO A 97 23.43 0.69 22.90
N ILE A 98 22.70 1.59 22.24
CA ILE A 98 23.16 2.48 21.18
C ILE A 98 22.93 3.90 21.65
N THR A 99 23.91 4.78 21.39
CA THR A 99 23.78 6.19 21.73
C THR A 99 23.26 6.95 20.53
N THR A 100 22.27 7.82 20.73
CA THR A 100 21.68 8.61 19.65
C THR A 100 21.79 10.10 19.95
N LEU A 101 21.95 10.91 18.91
CA LEU A 101 21.81 12.37 18.99
C LEU A 101 20.95 12.86 17.82
N ASP A 102 20.09 13.83 18.04
CA ASP A 102 19.33 14.45 16.96
C ASP A 102 20.23 15.29 16.04
N TYR A 103 19.78 15.49 14.80
CA TYR A 103 20.52 16.27 13.81
C TYR A 103 20.75 17.72 14.23
N PHE A 104 19.82 18.32 14.96
CA PHE A 104 19.90 19.73 15.33
C PHE A 104 21.07 19.97 16.30
N ALA A 105 21.23 19.11 17.30
CA ALA A 105 22.37 19.14 18.19
C ALA A 105 23.68 18.72 17.50
N PHE A 106 23.62 17.73 16.60
CA PHE A 106 24.80 17.29 15.85
C PHE A 106 25.37 18.41 14.95
N GLU A 107 24.52 19.09 14.18
CA GLU A 107 24.92 20.20 13.30
C GLU A 107 25.60 21.33 14.07
N ARG A 108 25.03 21.70 15.22
CA ARG A 108 25.54 22.77 16.07
C ARG A 108 26.94 22.53 16.61
N PHE A 109 27.27 21.29 16.98
CA PHE A 109 28.52 20.97 17.67
C PHE A 109 29.56 20.29 16.78
N ALA A 110 29.17 19.69 15.65
CA ALA A 110 30.09 18.90 14.80
C ALA A 110 31.13 19.76 14.08
N GLY A 111 30.85 21.04 13.82
CA GLY A 111 31.76 21.93 13.08
C GLY A 111 32.06 21.44 11.66
N LEU A 112 31.15 20.64 11.08
CA LEU A 112 31.24 20.13 9.72
C LEU A 112 30.44 21.02 8.76
N ASP A 113 30.88 21.09 7.51
CA ASP A 113 30.13 21.75 6.43
C ASP A 113 28.99 20.84 5.95
N ILE A 114 27.93 20.78 6.75
CA ILE A 114 26.71 20.00 6.50
C ILE A 114 25.52 20.92 6.26
N LYS A 115 24.40 20.37 5.78
CA LYS A 115 23.22 21.18 5.42
C LYS A 115 22.72 21.90 6.68
N PRO A 116 22.74 23.23 6.72
CA PRO A 116 22.34 23.95 7.92
C PRO A 116 20.85 23.74 8.16
N VAL A 117 20.47 23.70 9.44
CA VAL A 117 19.05 23.82 9.79
C VAL A 117 18.62 25.23 9.45
N THR A 118 17.87 25.37 8.36
CA THR A 118 17.39 26.65 7.85
C THR A 118 16.55 27.34 8.94
N PHE A 119 16.70 28.66 9.13
CA PHE A 119 15.93 29.53 10.04
C PHE A 119 16.35 29.59 11.53
N TRP A 120 17.50 29.04 11.94
CA TRP A 120 17.94 29.00 13.34
C TRP A 120 19.07 30.00 13.68
N PRO A 121 20.14 30.12 12.88
CA PRO A 121 21.20 31.10 13.11
C PRO A 121 20.67 32.54 13.12
N GLU A 122 19.74 32.86 12.23
CA GLU A 122 19.08 34.16 12.13
C GLU A 122 18.18 34.41 13.34
N PHE A 123 17.45 33.40 13.82
CA PHE A 123 16.63 33.53 15.03
C PHE A 123 17.49 33.83 16.26
N ARG A 124 18.63 33.15 16.42
CA ARG A 124 19.55 33.41 17.54
C ARG A 124 20.08 34.84 17.50
N ARG A 125 20.52 35.29 16.33
CA ARG A 125 20.99 36.66 16.14
C ARG A 125 19.89 37.66 16.46
N ASP A 126 18.68 37.45 15.96
CA ASP A 126 17.53 38.30 16.24
C ASP A 126 17.16 38.30 17.73
N TYR A 127 17.16 37.14 18.38
CA TYR A 127 16.88 37.00 19.81
C TYR A 127 17.92 37.69 20.68
N ASP A 128 19.20 37.62 20.32
CA ASP A 128 20.29 38.29 21.03
C ASP A 128 20.26 39.80 20.80
N GLU A 129 19.95 40.27 19.58
CA GLU A 129 19.83 41.69 19.22
C GLU A 129 18.55 42.34 19.77
N HIS A 130 17.48 41.57 20.00
CA HIS A 130 16.15 42.07 20.38
C HIS A 130 15.55 41.39 21.63
N ARG A 131 16.40 40.95 22.58
CA ARG A 131 15.97 40.21 23.77
C ARG A 131 14.85 40.87 24.57
N ASP A 132 14.86 42.20 24.65
CA ASP A 132 13.84 43.01 25.29
C ASP A 132 12.44 42.81 24.68
N ARG A 133 12.36 42.58 23.36
CA ARG A 133 11.10 42.30 22.66
C ARG A 133 10.56 40.91 23.02
N TYR A 134 11.43 39.91 23.09
CA TYR A 134 11.03 38.56 23.48
C TYR A 134 10.60 38.50 24.94
N ASP A 135 11.31 39.18 25.83
CA ASP A 135 10.93 39.31 27.25
C ASP A 135 9.57 40.04 27.39
N ALA A 136 9.32 41.06 26.56
CA ALA A 136 8.03 41.75 26.53
C ALA A 136 6.88 40.84 26.06
N VAL A 137 7.11 39.98 25.06
CA VAL A 137 6.11 38.97 24.63
C VAL A 137 5.86 37.96 25.75
N ARG A 138 6.93 37.42 26.34
CA ARG A 138 6.84 36.46 27.45
C ARG A 138 6.06 37.04 28.64
N ALA A 139 6.28 38.31 28.97
CA ALA A 139 5.60 38.99 30.07
C ALA A 139 4.09 39.17 29.85
N ARG A 140 3.63 39.21 28.59
CA ARG A 140 2.21 39.30 28.23
C ARG A 140 1.47 37.98 28.37
N LEU A 141 2.17 36.85 28.35
CA LEU A 141 1.56 35.53 28.58
C LEU A 141 1.13 35.45 30.05
N VAL A 142 -0.16 35.26 30.31
CA VAL A 142 -0.73 35.29 31.67
C VAL A 142 -0.53 33.95 32.38
N GLU A 143 -0.75 32.84 31.67
CA GLU A 143 -0.75 31.50 32.25
C GLU A 143 0.67 30.92 32.39
N PRO A 144 0.96 30.24 33.51
CA PRO A 144 2.24 29.53 33.68
C PRO A 144 2.52 28.51 32.59
N ALA A 145 1.48 27.84 32.08
CA ALA A 145 1.61 26.86 31.00
C ALA A 145 2.02 27.52 29.68
N SER A 146 1.39 28.62 29.28
CA SER A 146 1.75 29.36 28.06
C SER A 146 3.16 29.95 28.13
N ARG A 147 3.57 30.46 29.30
CA ARG A 147 4.96 30.91 29.52
C ARG A 147 5.95 29.76 29.37
N LYS A 148 5.64 28.59 29.94
CA LYS A 148 6.46 27.39 29.78
C LYS A 148 6.58 27.00 28.31
N VAL A 149 5.46 26.95 27.57
CA VAL A 149 5.46 26.63 26.12
C VAL A 149 6.29 27.63 25.33
N PHE A 150 6.16 28.93 25.60
CA PHE A 150 6.99 29.97 24.97
C PHE A 150 8.47 29.80 25.32
N ASP A 151 8.79 29.56 26.59
CA ASP A 151 10.16 29.34 27.05
C ASP A 151 10.77 28.10 26.41
N ASP A 152 9.99 27.03 26.27
CA ASP A 152 10.39 25.78 25.63
C ASP A 152 10.59 25.96 24.11
N LEU A 153 9.74 26.76 23.44
CA LEU A 153 9.90 27.11 22.01
C LEU A 153 11.15 27.96 21.78
N VAL A 154 11.33 29.02 22.57
CA VAL A 154 12.52 29.88 22.50
C VAL A 154 13.76 29.06 22.82
N ARG A 155 13.71 28.19 23.84
CA ARG A 155 14.79 27.26 24.17
C ARG A 155 15.09 26.35 22.99
N PHE A 156 14.11 25.66 22.42
CA PHE A 156 14.32 24.80 21.26
C PHE A 156 14.94 25.56 20.07
N ARG A 157 14.46 26.78 19.80
CA ARG A 157 14.99 27.64 18.71
C ARG A 157 16.42 28.12 18.95
N LEU A 158 16.80 28.34 20.20
CA LEU A 158 18.17 28.72 20.55
C LEU A 158 19.08 27.50 20.60
N THR A 159 18.72 26.52 21.41
CA THR A 159 19.62 25.43 21.81
C THR A 159 19.58 24.25 20.86
N SER A 160 18.54 24.16 20.02
CA SER A 160 18.23 22.99 19.20
C SER A 160 17.84 21.73 20.01
N ASP A 161 17.56 21.88 21.32
CA ASP A 161 17.20 20.76 22.19
C ASP A 161 15.75 20.31 21.96
N VAL A 162 15.60 19.17 21.27
CA VAL A 162 14.30 18.55 20.97
C VAL A 162 13.54 18.15 22.24
N SER A 163 14.21 17.98 23.38
CA SER A 163 13.54 17.67 24.65
C SER A 163 12.66 18.83 25.15
N ALA A 164 12.99 20.07 24.78
CA ALA A 164 12.11 21.21 25.04
C ALA A 164 10.77 21.08 24.30
N ALA A 165 10.74 20.35 23.18
CA ALA A 165 9.51 20.04 22.45
C ALA A 165 8.83 18.72 22.88
N ALA A 166 9.27 18.06 23.96
CA ALA A 166 8.79 16.73 24.33
C ALA A 166 7.28 16.67 24.66
N ASP A 167 6.73 17.77 25.17
CA ASP A 167 5.31 17.88 25.55
C ASP A 167 4.41 18.33 24.38
N PHE A 168 4.99 18.64 23.21
CA PHE A 168 4.23 19.11 22.05
C PHE A 168 3.51 17.93 21.38
N ARG A 169 2.25 18.15 21.03
CA ARG A 169 1.41 17.19 20.31
C ARG A 169 1.20 17.66 18.89
N TYR A 170 1.18 16.70 17.97
CA TYR A 170 0.84 16.98 16.58
C TYR A 170 -0.68 17.09 16.47
N ASP A 171 -1.18 18.29 16.18
CA ASP A 171 -2.59 18.58 15.96
C ASP A 171 -2.77 19.30 14.63
N MET A 172 -2.76 18.53 13.54
CA MET A 172 -2.95 19.05 12.19
C MET A 172 -4.33 19.65 11.96
N VAL A 173 -5.33 19.18 12.71
CA VAL A 173 -6.71 19.59 12.48
C VAL A 173 -6.91 21.02 12.96
N ASN A 174 -6.26 21.40 14.07
CA ASN A 174 -6.34 22.74 14.64
C ASN A 174 -5.11 23.62 14.36
N GLN A 175 -4.12 23.11 13.63
CA GLN A 175 -2.92 23.86 13.27
C GLN A 175 -3.32 25.17 12.58
N TYR A 176 -2.98 26.32 13.19
CA TYR A 176 -3.29 27.69 12.74
C TYR A 176 -4.73 28.19 12.96
N PHE A 177 -5.62 27.36 13.49
CA PHE A 177 -7.05 27.67 13.60
C PHE A 177 -7.62 27.28 14.97
N GLU A 178 -6.91 27.65 16.03
CA GLU A 178 -7.32 27.40 17.40
C GLU A 178 -8.53 28.27 17.80
N ASP A 179 -9.37 27.75 18.69
CA ASP A 179 -10.64 28.39 19.09
C ASP A 179 -10.45 29.82 19.65
N PHE A 180 -9.28 30.12 20.23
CA PHE A 180 -8.98 31.46 20.78
C PHE A 180 -8.76 32.54 19.71
N LEU A 181 -8.57 32.16 18.44
CA LEU A 181 -8.45 33.13 17.35
C LEU A 181 -9.79 33.80 17.01
N GLU A 182 -10.91 33.26 17.52
CA GLU A 182 -12.26 33.81 17.36
C GLU A 182 -12.56 34.20 15.91
N LEU A 183 -12.12 33.37 14.95
CA LEU A 183 -12.25 33.65 13.53
C LEU A 183 -13.73 33.89 13.19
N GLN A 184 -14.02 35.10 12.73
CA GLN A 184 -15.38 35.47 12.42
C GLN A 184 -15.81 34.77 11.12
N PRO A 185 -17.04 34.21 11.06
CA PRO A 185 -17.54 33.53 9.86
C PRO A 185 -17.53 34.40 8.60
N SER A 186 -17.44 35.72 8.73
CA SER A 186 -17.50 36.68 7.63
C SER A 186 -16.57 37.88 7.76
N GLY A 187 -15.99 38.30 6.65
CA GLY A 187 -15.29 39.58 6.50
C GLY A 187 -13.79 39.58 6.82
N GLU A 188 -13.26 38.46 7.31
CA GLU A 188 -11.83 38.31 7.63
C GLU A 188 -10.97 38.23 6.36
N SER A 189 -9.76 38.79 6.43
CA SER A 189 -8.74 38.57 5.40
C SER A 189 -7.63 37.70 5.95
N PHE A 190 -7.16 36.73 5.15
CA PHE A 190 -6.07 35.84 5.55
C PHE A 190 -4.85 36.07 4.70
N VAL A 191 -3.70 36.16 5.35
CA VAL A 191 -2.41 36.32 4.70
C VAL A 191 -1.58 35.10 5.04
N ASP A 192 -1.36 34.25 4.04
CA ASP A 192 -0.67 32.98 4.19
C ASP A 192 0.73 33.11 3.57
N ILE A 193 1.75 33.14 4.41
CA ILE A 193 3.12 33.39 3.99
C ILE A 193 3.94 32.12 4.08
N GLY A 194 4.42 31.63 2.94
CA GLY A 194 4.99 30.28 2.85
C GLY A 194 3.88 29.23 2.81
N CYS A 195 2.82 29.51 2.04
CA CYS A 195 1.59 28.71 1.98
C CYS A 195 1.80 27.29 1.41
N TYR A 196 2.99 26.97 0.92
CA TYR A 196 3.40 25.66 0.42
C TYR A 196 2.50 25.16 -0.72
N ASP A 197 1.50 24.32 -0.42
CA ASP A 197 0.55 23.82 -1.42
C ASP A 197 -0.84 24.51 -1.35
N GLY A 198 -1.02 25.46 -0.44
CA GLY A 198 -2.25 26.24 -0.27
C GLY A 198 -3.33 25.55 0.56
N MET A 199 -3.03 24.41 1.20
CA MET A 199 -4.03 23.67 1.98
C MET A 199 -4.46 24.42 3.26
N THR A 200 -3.55 25.13 3.93
CA THR A 200 -3.89 25.98 5.08
C THR A 200 -4.86 27.09 4.68
N SER A 201 -4.60 27.76 3.55
CA SER A 201 -5.50 28.75 2.96
C SER A 201 -6.88 28.19 2.60
N LEU A 202 -6.97 26.95 2.13
CA LEU A 202 -8.26 26.27 1.90
C LEU A 202 -9.01 25.99 3.20
N GLU A 203 -8.30 25.59 4.25
CA GLU A 203 -8.90 25.35 5.56
C GLU A 203 -9.39 26.66 6.21
N PHE A 204 -8.65 27.77 6.05
CA PHE A 204 -9.15 29.10 6.41
C PHE A 204 -10.45 29.43 5.65
N ALA A 205 -10.46 29.25 4.32
CA ALA A 205 -11.63 29.51 3.50
C ALA A 205 -12.84 28.67 3.92
N ARG A 206 -12.60 27.42 4.38
CA ARG A 206 -13.64 26.56 4.94
C ARG A 206 -14.19 27.08 6.27
N ARG A 207 -13.33 27.57 7.15
CA ARG A 207 -13.70 28.04 8.49
C ARG A 207 -14.33 29.44 8.49
N ALA A 208 -13.93 30.30 7.53
CA ALA A 208 -14.47 31.63 7.32
C ALA A 208 -15.02 31.78 5.89
N PRO A 209 -16.15 31.13 5.53
CA PRO A 209 -16.64 31.05 4.14
C PRO A 209 -16.92 32.42 3.50
N ASP A 210 -17.24 33.43 4.31
CA ASP A 210 -17.48 34.81 3.87
C ASP A 210 -16.23 35.69 4.03
N PHE A 211 -15.03 35.11 3.98
CA PHE A 211 -13.76 35.84 4.02
C PHE A 211 -13.70 36.92 2.93
N ARG A 212 -13.12 38.05 3.27
CA ARG A 212 -12.97 39.19 2.37
C ARG A 212 -11.91 38.93 1.30
N HIS A 213 -10.73 38.43 1.70
CA HIS A 213 -9.62 38.17 0.77
C HIS A 213 -8.60 37.19 1.34
N ILE A 214 -8.04 36.31 0.50
CA ILE A 214 -6.85 35.50 0.83
C ILE A 214 -5.66 36.03 0.02
N THR A 215 -4.56 36.33 0.69
CA THR A 215 -3.29 36.67 0.04
C THR A 215 -2.26 35.60 0.38
N ALA A 216 -1.90 34.78 -0.61
CA ALA A 216 -0.96 33.70 -0.46
C ALA A 216 0.41 34.08 -1.06
N PHE A 217 1.50 33.78 -0.36
CA PHE A 217 2.88 34.01 -0.78
C PHE A 217 3.62 32.68 -0.81
N GLU A 218 4.19 32.33 -1.96
CA GLU A 218 5.00 31.12 -2.13
C GLU A 218 6.16 31.34 -3.11
N PRO A 219 7.42 31.34 -2.66
CA PRO A 219 8.57 31.62 -3.54
C PRO A 219 8.92 30.46 -4.48
N ALA A 220 8.67 29.18 -4.12
CA ALA A 220 9.08 28.05 -4.93
C ALA A 220 8.10 27.82 -6.10
N ALA A 221 8.61 27.67 -7.32
CA ALA A 221 7.79 27.57 -8.53
C ALA A 221 6.82 26.37 -8.51
N ASP A 222 7.30 25.20 -8.10
CA ASP A 222 6.49 23.97 -8.06
C ASP A 222 5.34 24.07 -7.04
N ASN A 223 5.62 24.68 -5.90
CA ASN A 223 4.65 24.93 -4.83
C ASN A 223 3.64 26.02 -5.25
N TYR A 224 4.12 27.09 -5.88
CA TYR A 224 3.27 28.14 -6.42
C TYR A 224 2.23 27.61 -7.41
N GLU A 225 2.61 26.71 -8.32
CA GLU A 225 1.66 26.07 -9.23
C GLU A 225 0.61 25.24 -8.48
N ALA A 226 1.00 24.58 -7.39
CA ALA A 226 0.07 23.84 -6.53
C ALA A 226 -0.93 24.77 -5.82
N VAL A 227 -0.45 25.88 -5.26
CA VAL A 227 -1.27 26.89 -4.59
C VAL A 227 -2.27 27.50 -5.56
N VAL A 228 -1.82 27.89 -6.76
CA VAL A 228 -2.70 28.45 -7.79
C VAL A 228 -3.79 27.44 -8.14
N ARG A 229 -3.42 26.19 -8.43
CA ARG A 229 -4.39 25.13 -8.76
C ARG A 229 -5.42 24.92 -7.65
N ASN A 230 -4.95 24.89 -6.40
CA ASN A 230 -5.78 24.55 -5.24
C ASN A 230 -6.70 25.70 -4.83
N LEU A 231 -6.27 26.96 -4.95
CA LEU A 231 -7.07 28.14 -4.57
C LEU A 231 -7.90 28.74 -5.71
N THR A 232 -7.62 28.41 -6.97
CA THR A 232 -8.40 28.87 -8.14
C THR A 232 -9.92 28.65 -7.99
N PRO A 233 -10.42 27.51 -7.44
CA PRO A 233 -11.85 27.30 -7.23
C PRO A 233 -12.54 28.33 -6.32
N LEU A 234 -11.79 29.05 -5.48
CA LEU A 234 -12.34 30.09 -4.58
C LEU A 234 -12.62 31.43 -5.31
N GLY A 235 -12.18 31.57 -6.56
CA GLY A 235 -12.36 32.76 -7.38
C GLY A 235 -11.20 33.77 -7.23
N LEU A 236 -10.68 34.23 -8.38
CA LEU A 236 -9.51 35.13 -8.46
C LEU A 236 -9.77 36.53 -7.88
N ASP A 237 -11.04 36.93 -7.72
CA ASP A 237 -11.40 38.21 -7.12
C ASP A 237 -11.30 38.20 -5.59
N ARG A 238 -11.25 37.00 -4.98
CA ARG A 238 -11.14 36.79 -3.52
C ARG A 238 -9.77 36.25 -3.10
N VAL A 239 -8.92 35.88 -4.05
CA VAL A 239 -7.61 35.27 -3.79
C VAL A 239 -6.54 35.93 -4.64
N THR A 240 -5.45 36.34 -4.01
CA THR A 240 -4.23 36.79 -4.69
C THR A 240 -3.07 35.87 -4.31
N VAL A 241 -2.38 35.32 -5.30
CA VAL A 241 -1.20 34.48 -5.08
C VAL A 241 0.03 35.18 -5.64
N HIS A 242 1.02 35.39 -4.80
CA HIS A 242 2.30 36.00 -5.15
C HIS A 242 3.41 34.96 -5.15
N GLN A 243 4.16 34.88 -6.25
CA GLN A 243 5.34 34.02 -6.32
C GLN A 243 6.56 34.70 -5.67
N CYS A 244 6.47 35.02 -4.38
CA CYS A 244 7.56 35.59 -3.60
C CYS A 244 7.44 35.18 -2.13
N GLY A 245 8.53 35.30 -1.38
CA GLY A 245 8.55 35.12 0.08
C GLY A 245 8.71 36.46 0.79
N LEU A 246 8.65 36.44 2.12
CA LEU A 246 9.07 37.58 2.95
C LEU A 246 10.59 37.76 2.88
N SER A 247 11.04 39.01 2.84
CA SER A 247 12.45 39.40 3.02
C SER A 247 12.59 40.35 4.22
N ASP A 248 13.84 40.55 4.62
CA ASP A 248 14.27 41.51 5.65
C ASP A 248 14.36 42.96 5.14
N GLU A 249 13.96 43.22 3.89
CA GLU A 249 13.90 44.56 3.31
C GLU A 249 12.50 45.17 3.46
N ALA A 250 12.43 46.41 3.95
CA ALA A 250 11.17 47.14 4.07
C ALA A 250 10.62 47.50 2.67
N ALA A 251 9.63 46.75 2.20
CA ALA A 251 8.91 47.01 0.96
C ALA A 251 7.40 47.22 1.21
N VAL A 252 6.78 48.07 0.40
CA VAL A 252 5.31 48.29 0.44
C VAL A 252 4.68 47.52 -0.71
N LEU A 253 3.91 46.48 -0.39
CA LEU A 253 3.04 45.78 -1.35
C LEU A 253 1.72 46.55 -1.51
N SER A 254 1.50 47.21 -2.65
CA SER A 254 0.23 47.88 -2.94
C SER A 254 -0.77 46.93 -3.60
N GLN A 255 -1.90 46.69 -2.95
CA GLN A 255 -3.04 45.95 -3.52
C GLN A 255 -3.97 46.89 -4.30
N ASP A 256 -3.60 47.27 -5.53
CA ASP A 256 -4.50 48.00 -6.42
C ASP A 256 -5.03 47.07 -7.52
N GLY A 257 -6.27 46.63 -7.36
CA GLY A 257 -7.03 45.93 -8.38
C GLY A 257 -7.45 46.87 -9.50
N HIS A 258 -6.70 46.93 -10.59
CA HIS A 258 -7.19 47.13 -11.95
C HIS A 258 -6.02 47.15 -12.97
N ARG A 259 -6.16 46.32 -14.01
CA ARG A 259 -5.37 46.25 -15.28
C ARG A 259 -4.06 45.46 -15.23
N GLY A 260 -3.97 44.53 -16.17
CA GLY A 260 -2.86 43.61 -16.34
C GLY A 260 -1.56 44.19 -16.90
N ARG A 261 -0.56 43.30 -16.96
CA ARG A 261 0.75 43.40 -17.60
C ARG A 261 1.64 44.57 -17.17
N ARG A 262 2.56 44.26 -16.25
CA ARG A 262 4.01 44.57 -16.21
C ARG A 262 4.51 43.85 -14.94
N GLY A 263 5.35 42.83 -15.03
CA GLY A 263 6.75 42.95 -15.41
C GLY A 263 7.58 42.99 -14.13
N ALA A 264 8.26 41.88 -13.84
CA ALA A 264 9.28 41.78 -12.80
C ALA A 264 10.27 42.95 -12.87
N SER A 265 10.59 43.56 -11.73
CA SER A 265 11.81 44.38 -11.57
C SER A 265 12.07 44.69 -10.09
N ALA A 266 12.78 43.79 -9.42
CA ALA A 266 13.70 44.17 -8.35
C ALA A 266 14.92 43.22 -8.40
N ALA A 267 15.62 43.27 -9.53
CA ALA A 267 17.02 42.87 -9.63
C ALA A 267 17.74 44.03 -10.32
N ARG A 268 18.44 44.85 -9.55
CA ARG A 268 19.55 45.71 -10.01
C ARG A 268 20.83 45.01 -9.54
N GLU A 269 21.96 45.01 -10.22
CA GLU A 269 22.43 45.68 -11.42
C GLU A 269 23.74 44.95 -11.80
N HIS A 270 23.98 44.68 -13.08
CA HIS A 270 25.31 44.91 -13.68
C HIS A 270 25.20 44.99 -15.23
N ARG A 271 25.53 46.21 -15.72
CA ARG A 271 25.99 46.71 -17.05
C ARG A 271 26.17 45.68 -18.19
N ASP A 272 25.93 45.96 -19.48
CA ASP A 272 26.27 47.18 -20.24
C ASP A 272 25.67 47.20 -21.68
N HIS A 273 25.63 48.39 -22.28
CA HIS A 273 25.64 48.75 -23.72
C HIS A 273 24.51 48.39 -24.73
N SER A 274 23.65 49.40 -24.96
CA SER A 274 23.37 50.08 -26.26
C SER A 274 23.03 49.29 -27.54
N GLN A 275 21.79 49.46 -28.05
CA GLN A 275 21.42 50.16 -29.31
C GLN A 275 20.00 49.76 -29.80
N VAL A 276 19.22 50.78 -30.19
CA VAL A 276 17.87 50.78 -30.81
C VAL A 276 18.11 50.92 -32.35
N PRO A 277 17.26 50.43 -33.32
CA PRO A 277 15.89 50.90 -33.47
C PRO A 277 14.78 50.07 -34.20
N ALA A 278 13.54 50.51 -33.92
CA ALA A 278 12.35 50.71 -34.80
C ALA A 278 11.39 49.56 -35.22
N ALA A 279 10.09 49.88 -35.05
CA ALA A 279 8.85 49.26 -35.57
C ALA A 279 8.61 49.61 -37.08
N PRO A 280 7.48 49.32 -37.80
CA PRO A 280 6.15 48.83 -37.38
C PRO A 280 5.46 47.80 -38.35
N GLY A 281 4.24 47.33 -38.02
CA GLY A 281 3.38 46.61 -38.97
C GLY A 281 2.06 46.10 -38.38
N ASP A 282 0.96 46.69 -38.84
CA ASP A 282 -0.44 46.58 -38.43
C ASP A 282 -1.18 45.41 -39.14
N LEU A 283 -2.49 45.23 -38.83
CA LEU A 283 -3.53 44.40 -39.50
C LEU A 283 -3.65 42.95 -38.97
N GLY A 284 -4.81 42.38 -38.60
CA GLY A 284 -6.21 42.74 -38.67
C GLY A 284 -7.04 41.46 -38.45
N LEU A 285 -8.07 41.48 -37.60
CA LEU A 285 -9.10 40.42 -37.48
C LEU A 285 -10.01 40.47 -38.72
N PRO A 286 -10.57 39.35 -39.23
CA PRO A 286 -11.91 38.88 -38.78
C PRO A 286 -12.17 37.35 -39.01
N PRO A 287 -13.41 36.83 -39.15
CA PRO A 287 -14.28 36.30 -38.08
C PRO A 287 -14.67 34.80 -38.27
N GLY A 288 -15.34 34.20 -37.28
CA GLY A 288 -15.82 32.81 -37.34
C GLY A 288 -17.10 32.61 -38.19
N PRO A 289 -17.56 31.35 -38.40
CA PRO A 289 -18.90 31.09 -38.92
C PRO A 289 -19.78 30.19 -38.05
N ARG A 290 -21.08 30.37 -38.29
CA ARG A 290 -22.29 29.89 -37.61
C ARG A 290 -22.74 28.48 -38.01
N LEU A 291 -23.63 27.95 -37.17
CA LEU A 291 -24.63 26.89 -37.39
C LEU A 291 -25.40 27.02 -38.72
N LEU A 292 -25.73 25.87 -39.33
CA LEU A 292 -26.78 25.72 -40.35
C LEU A 292 -27.46 24.35 -40.22
N GLU A 293 -28.78 24.38 -40.32
CA GLU A 293 -29.75 23.29 -40.20
C GLU A 293 -29.86 22.38 -41.44
N ASP A 294 -30.48 21.22 -41.21
CA ASP A 294 -30.98 20.20 -42.14
C ASP A 294 -31.96 20.77 -43.19
N PRO A 295 -32.00 20.23 -44.43
CA PRO A 295 -33.15 19.37 -44.76
C PRO A 295 -32.83 18.26 -45.80
N ARG A 296 -33.37 17.05 -45.59
CA ARG A 296 -34.13 16.28 -46.62
C ARG A 296 -34.72 14.97 -46.08
N ALA A 297 -36.04 14.97 -45.92
CA ALA A 297 -36.88 13.78 -45.88
C ALA A 297 -37.30 13.34 -47.29
N ARG A 298 -37.37 12.03 -47.56
CA ARG A 298 -38.42 11.41 -48.41
C ARG A 298 -38.57 9.90 -48.14
N ARG A 299 -39.85 9.51 -48.19
CA ARG A 299 -40.52 8.26 -47.78
C ARG A 299 -40.24 7.07 -48.71
N CYS A 300 -40.41 5.85 -48.18
CA CYS A 300 -41.16 4.77 -48.84
C CYS A 300 -41.71 3.76 -47.81
N SER A 301 -42.87 3.19 -48.15
CA SER A 301 -43.83 2.48 -47.30
C SER A 301 -43.70 0.96 -47.30
N GLY A 302 -43.96 0.35 -46.15
CA GLY A 302 -44.86 -0.80 -45.94
C GLY A 302 -44.55 -2.17 -46.55
N SER A 303 -44.40 -3.19 -45.68
CA SER A 303 -45.10 -4.47 -45.84
C SER A 303 -45.00 -5.35 -44.58
N ARG A 304 -46.13 -6.02 -44.31
CA ARG A 304 -46.44 -6.97 -43.23
C ARG A 304 -45.57 -8.22 -43.25
N LEU A 305 -45.46 -8.91 -42.11
CA LEU A 305 -45.64 -10.38 -41.89
C LEU A 305 -45.21 -10.71 -40.44
N ARG A 306 -46.17 -10.90 -39.52
CA ARG A 306 -46.74 -12.17 -39.03
C ARG A 306 -45.95 -12.85 -37.90
N ALA A 307 -46.56 -12.83 -36.71
CA ALA A 307 -46.40 -13.83 -35.66
C ALA A 307 -47.14 -15.14 -36.01
N PRO A 308 -46.86 -16.23 -35.27
CA PRO A 308 -47.88 -17.19 -34.82
C PRO A 308 -47.93 -17.24 -33.28
N HIS A 309 -49.05 -16.88 -32.63
CA HIS A 309 -50.14 -17.77 -32.13
C HIS A 309 -49.63 -19.02 -31.38
N ALA A 310 -49.76 -19.09 -30.04
CA ALA A 310 -50.95 -19.55 -29.26
C ALA A 310 -51.08 -21.09 -29.27
N ALA A 311 -51.47 -21.85 -28.24
CA ALA A 311 -51.89 -21.69 -26.84
C ALA A 311 -52.13 -23.13 -26.31
N LEU A 312 -52.68 -23.27 -25.09
CA LEU A 312 -53.17 -24.49 -24.38
C LEU A 312 -52.12 -25.10 -23.43
N HIS A 313 -52.37 -25.37 -22.14
CA HIS A 313 -53.61 -25.71 -21.44
C HIS A 313 -53.63 -25.23 -19.98
N ARG A 314 -54.86 -25.07 -19.48
CA ARG A 314 -55.29 -24.70 -18.11
C ARG A 314 -55.08 -25.80 -17.05
N ARG A 315 -54.93 -25.32 -15.80
CA ARG A 315 -55.41 -25.85 -14.50
C ARG A 315 -54.78 -27.13 -13.92
N HIS A 316 -54.17 -26.99 -12.73
CA HIS A 316 -54.66 -27.64 -11.52
C HIS A 316 -54.15 -26.95 -10.23
N ARG A 317 -55.09 -26.38 -9.47
CA ARG A 317 -54.98 -26.17 -8.01
C ARG A 317 -55.01 -27.54 -7.35
N ARG A 318 -54.08 -27.82 -6.43
CA ARG A 318 -54.27 -28.76 -5.32
C ARG A 318 -53.46 -28.31 -4.10
N ASP A 319 -54.19 -28.12 -3.01
CA ASP A 319 -53.71 -27.93 -1.65
C ASP A 319 -52.76 -29.05 -1.21
N ARG A 320 -51.67 -28.71 -0.51
CA ARG A 320 -51.02 -29.61 0.47
C ARG A 320 -50.39 -28.82 1.61
N HIS A 321 -51.09 -28.89 2.75
CA HIS A 321 -50.60 -28.96 4.14
C HIS A 321 -49.39 -28.14 4.57
N VAL A 322 -49.69 -27.05 5.27
CA VAL A 322 -48.83 -26.45 6.31
C VAL A 322 -48.66 -27.48 7.43
N LEU A 323 -47.44 -27.99 7.63
CA LEU A 323 -47.06 -28.65 8.88
C LEU A 323 -46.70 -27.56 9.91
N PRO A 324 -47.13 -27.69 11.18
CA PRO A 324 -46.75 -26.71 12.19
C PRO A 324 -45.26 -26.86 12.53
N PRO A 325 -44.57 -25.78 12.92
CA PRO A 325 -43.17 -25.85 13.31
C PRO A 325 -43.04 -26.68 14.58
N ARG A 326 -42.23 -27.74 14.53
CA ARG A 326 -41.80 -28.46 15.72
C ARG A 326 -40.89 -27.53 16.53
N ARG A 327 -41.36 -27.09 17.70
CA ARG A 327 -40.49 -26.51 18.73
C ARG A 327 -39.53 -27.60 19.19
N HIS A 328 -38.29 -27.54 18.75
CA HIS A 328 -37.21 -28.18 19.48
C HIS A 328 -36.87 -27.26 20.65
N GLU A 329 -37.23 -27.67 21.87
CA GLU A 329 -36.71 -27.07 23.09
C GLU A 329 -35.19 -27.29 23.09
N PHE A 330 -34.43 -26.22 22.84
CA PHE A 330 -32.99 -26.22 23.01
C PHE A 330 -32.69 -26.02 24.50
N VAL A 331 -32.12 -27.05 25.12
CA VAL A 331 -31.53 -26.96 26.45
C VAL A 331 -30.18 -26.27 26.30
N SER A 332 -29.99 -25.13 26.98
CA SER A 332 -28.70 -24.44 27.04
C SER A 332 -27.65 -25.32 27.73
N PRO A 333 -26.45 -25.55 27.16
CA PRO A 333 -25.41 -26.33 27.83
C PRO A 333 -24.82 -25.53 28.99
N THR A 334 -24.88 -26.09 30.20
CA THR A 334 -24.42 -25.45 31.45
C THR A 334 -22.97 -25.77 31.82
N SER A 335 -22.19 -26.49 31.00
CA SER A 335 -20.76 -26.73 31.27
C SER A 335 -19.89 -27.02 30.04
N PRO A 336 -18.56 -26.82 30.12
CA PRO A 336 -17.62 -27.00 29.00
C PRO A 336 -17.35 -28.45 28.58
N ASP A 337 -17.86 -29.45 29.29
CA ASP A 337 -17.49 -30.87 29.12
C ASP A 337 -18.32 -31.62 28.05
N ASP A 338 -19.28 -30.96 27.38
CA ASP A 338 -20.22 -31.63 26.44
C ASP A 338 -19.73 -31.66 24.96
N MET A 339 -18.43 -31.46 24.71
CA MET A 339 -17.84 -31.23 23.37
C MET A 339 -17.54 -32.51 22.55
N THR A 340 -18.54 -33.35 22.26
CA THR A 340 -18.36 -34.55 21.40
C THR A 340 -19.18 -34.57 20.10
N THR A 341 -19.67 -33.43 19.60
CA THR A 341 -20.31 -33.33 18.27
C THR A 341 -19.52 -32.44 17.31
N ASP A 342 -19.42 -32.89 16.06
CA ASP A 342 -18.73 -32.27 14.92
C ASP A 342 -19.42 -30.94 14.54
N ARG A 343 -19.13 -29.86 15.29
CA ARG A 343 -19.77 -28.55 15.11
C ARG A 343 -19.13 -27.79 13.95
N SER A 344 -19.85 -27.66 12.83
CA SER A 344 -19.46 -26.81 11.71
C SER A 344 -20.02 -25.38 11.87
N LEU A 345 -19.25 -24.40 11.41
CA LEU A 345 -19.58 -22.98 11.45
C LEU A 345 -19.28 -22.35 10.09
N LEU A 346 -20.21 -21.55 9.57
CA LEU A 346 -20.01 -20.79 8.33
C LEU A 346 -19.54 -19.36 8.65
N ILE A 347 -18.51 -18.87 7.96
CA ILE A 347 -18.12 -17.45 7.94
C ILE A 347 -18.43 -16.87 6.56
N THR A 348 -19.27 -15.84 6.51
CA THR A 348 -19.70 -15.21 5.25
C THR A 348 -18.68 -14.20 4.76
N GLY A 349 -17.55 -14.71 4.30
CA GLY A 349 -16.40 -13.94 3.82
C GLY A 349 -15.13 -14.76 3.95
N GLY A 350 -14.07 -14.32 3.27
CA GLY A 350 -12.77 -14.99 3.36
C GLY A 350 -11.62 -14.11 2.91
N SER A 351 -11.76 -12.79 3.08
CA SER A 351 -10.66 -11.86 2.85
C SER A 351 -9.64 -11.92 4.00
N HIS A 352 -8.63 -11.07 3.94
CA HIS A 352 -7.67 -10.95 5.04
C HIS A 352 -8.31 -10.43 6.33
N ALA A 353 -9.44 -9.72 6.25
CA ALA A 353 -10.14 -9.14 7.40
C ALA A 353 -10.81 -10.20 8.27
N GLU A 354 -11.24 -11.32 7.67
CA GLU A 354 -11.88 -12.42 8.40
C GLU A 354 -10.88 -13.37 9.06
N ILE A 355 -9.56 -13.25 8.80
CA ILE A 355 -8.53 -14.15 9.37
C ILE A 355 -8.59 -14.21 10.91
N PRO A 356 -8.70 -13.10 11.66
CA PRO A 356 -8.85 -13.15 13.11
C PRO A 356 -10.09 -13.92 13.57
N LEU A 357 -11.23 -13.75 12.87
CA LEU A 357 -12.49 -14.44 13.17
C LEU A 357 -12.39 -15.95 12.88
N ILE A 358 -11.79 -16.31 11.74
CA ILE A 358 -11.53 -17.72 11.37
C ILE A 358 -10.67 -18.41 12.43
N ARG A 359 -9.57 -17.77 12.85
CA ARG A 359 -8.70 -18.30 13.90
C ARG A 359 -9.42 -18.42 15.24
N ALA A 360 -10.25 -17.44 15.60
CA ALA A 360 -11.06 -17.48 16.81
C ALA A 360 -12.08 -18.63 16.80
N ALA A 361 -12.80 -18.84 15.69
CA ALA A 361 -13.74 -19.95 15.53
C ALA A 361 -13.05 -21.32 15.66
N ARG A 362 -11.87 -21.49 15.06
CA ARG A 362 -11.06 -22.70 15.24
C ARG A 362 -10.60 -22.92 16.68
N ARG A 363 -10.22 -21.85 17.40
CA ARG A 363 -9.87 -21.93 18.83
C ARG A 363 -11.04 -22.41 19.70
N LEU A 364 -12.29 -22.16 19.28
CA LEU A 364 -13.50 -22.67 19.94
C LEU A 364 -13.86 -24.11 19.53
N GLY A 365 -13.08 -24.75 18.67
CA GLY A 365 -13.28 -26.13 18.24
C GLY A 365 -14.28 -26.31 17.11
N PHE A 366 -14.68 -25.23 16.41
CA PHE A 366 -15.53 -25.35 15.23
C PHE A 366 -14.72 -25.80 14.01
N ARG A 367 -15.36 -26.63 13.16
CA ARG A 367 -14.95 -26.84 11.77
C ARG A 367 -15.43 -25.66 10.94
N VAL A 368 -14.51 -24.83 10.46
CA VAL A 368 -14.83 -23.54 9.83
C VAL A 368 -14.97 -23.67 8.33
N ILE A 369 -16.10 -23.22 7.81
CA ILE A 369 -16.41 -23.13 6.38
C ILE A 369 -16.46 -21.65 6.05
N THR A 370 -15.83 -21.23 4.95
CA THR A 370 -15.91 -19.85 4.46
C THR A 370 -16.64 -19.80 3.12
N THR A 371 -17.23 -18.65 2.80
CA THR A 371 -17.89 -18.43 1.51
C THR A 371 -17.56 -17.05 0.93
N GLY A 372 -17.66 -16.91 -0.40
CA GLY A 372 -17.37 -15.68 -1.13
C GLY A 372 -17.21 -15.89 -2.63
N ASN A 373 -17.26 -14.79 -3.39
CA ASN A 373 -17.15 -14.78 -4.85
C ASN A 373 -15.70 -14.91 -5.37
N ARG A 374 -14.72 -14.79 -4.47
CA ARG A 374 -13.30 -14.66 -4.81
C ARG A 374 -12.54 -15.85 -4.21
N PRO A 375 -12.32 -16.94 -4.97
CA PRO A 375 -11.74 -18.17 -4.44
C PRO A 375 -10.32 -18.00 -3.91
N ASP A 376 -9.60 -16.96 -4.37
CA ASP A 376 -8.21 -16.71 -4.00
C ASP A 376 -8.04 -15.79 -2.78
N ASP A 377 -9.14 -15.32 -2.17
CA ASP A 377 -9.07 -14.46 -1.00
C ASP A 377 -8.37 -15.18 0.19
N LEU A 378 -7.50 -14.45 0.90
CA LEU A 378 -6.50 -15.02 1.81
C LEU A 378 -7.09 -15.79 3.00
N GLY A 379 -8.23 -15.35 3.51
CA GLY A 379 -8.94 -15.96 4.64
C GLY A 379 -9.40 -17.39 4.35
N HIS A 380 -9.77 -17.71 3.11
CA HIS A 380 -10.21 -19.07 2.74
C HIS A 380 -9.15 -20.14 3.08
N ARG A 381 -7.86 -19.79 3.00
CA ARG A 381 -6.73 -20.69 3.33
C ARG A 381 -6.59 -21.00 4.82
N HIS A 382 -7.24 -20.21 5.67
CA HIS A 382 -7.24 -20.39 7.12
C HIS A 382 -8.47 -21.17 7.61
N ALA A 383 -9.44 -21.44 6.73
CA ALA A 383 -10.64 -22.24 7.02
C ALA A 383 -10.42 -23.72 6.69
N ASP A 384 -11.28 -24.60 7.23
CA ASP A 384 -11.27 -26.04 6.92
C ASP A 384 -11.85 -26.33 5.53
N HIS A 385 -12.81 -25.50 5.10
CA HIS A 385 -13.43 -25.62 3.79
C HIS A 385 -13.81 -24.25 3.22
N TYR A 386 -13.81 -24.15 1.90
CA TYR A 386 -14.33 -23.01 1.17
C TYR A 386 -15.49 -23.48 0.29
N ALA A 387 -16.66 -22.87 0.48
CA ALA A 387 -17.88 -23.11 -0.28
C ALA A 387 -18.15 -21.89 -1.18
N PRO A 388 -17.96 -21.99 -2.51
CA PRO A 388 -18.20 -20.87 -3.43
C PRO A 388 -19.67 -20.44 -3.42
N ALA A 389 -19.92 -19.20 -3.04
CA ALA A 389 -21.23 -18.54 -3.12
C ALA A 389 -21.06 -17.04 -2.86
N ASP A 390 -22.03 -16.25 -3.34
CA ASP A 390 -22.07 -14.82 -3.07
C ASP A 390 -22.58 -14.53 -1.67
N TYR A 391 -21.71 -14.07 -0.77
CA TYR A 391 -22.13 -13.70 0.58
C TYR A 391 -23.08 -12.49 0.62
N SER A 392 -23.15 -11.70 -0.46
CA SER A 392 -24.14 -10.62 -0.59
C SER A 392 -25.52 -11.09 -1.03
N ASP A 393 -25.63 -12.37 -1.42
CA ASP A 393 -26.88 -13.02 -1.77
C ASP A 393 -27.33 -13.95 -0.63
N ALA A 394 -28.37 -13.54 0.08
CA ALA A 394 -28.88 -14.26 1.23
C ALA A 394 -29.41 -15.67 0.88
N ASP A 395 -29.93 -15.89 -0.34
CA ASP A 395 -30.42 -17.21 -0.74
C ASP A 395 -29.24 -18.18 -0.93
N GLN A 396 -28.10 -17.68 -1.43
CA GLN A 396 -26.89 -18.48 -1.59
C GLN A 396 -26.21 -18.77 -0.24
N VAL A 397 -26.19 -17.81 0.69
CA VAL A 397 -25.70 -18.04 2.06
C VAL A 397 -26.55 -19.10 2.76
N LEU A 398 -27.87 -19.03 2.64
CA LEU A 398 -28.79 -20.03 3.17
C LEU A 398 -28.55 -21.42 2.56
N ASP A 399 -28.41 -21.52 1.24
CA ASP A 399 -28.12 -22.79 0.55
C ASP A 399 -26.78 -23.39 0.99
N VAL A 400 -25.73 -22.59 1.15
CA VAL A 400 -24.46 -23.07 1.72
C VAL A 400 -24.63 -23.56 3.15
N ALA A 401 -25.31 -22.78 4.01
CA ALA A 401 -25.53 -23.15 5.40
C ALA A 401 -26.31 -24.47 5.55
N VAL A 402 -27.37 -24.67 4.74
CA VAL A 402 -28.17 -25.89 4.71
C VAL A 402 -27.36 -27.08 4.21
N ARG A 403 -26.68 -26.94 3.06
CA ARG A 403 -25.87 -28.04 2.47
C ARG A 403 -24.72 -28.46 3.38
N ALA A 404 -24.11 -27.51 4.07
CA ALA A 404 -23.01 -27.75 4.98
C ALA A 404 -23.45 -28.22 6.38
N GLY A 405 -24.75 -28.15 6.69
CA GLY A 405 -25.30 -28.53 7.99
C GLY A 405 -24.70 -27.76 9.15
N VAL A 406 -24.49 -26.43 8.99
CA VAL A 406 -23.80 -25.63 10.00
C VAL A 406 -24.63 -25.40 11.25
N SER A 407 -23.95 -25.40 12.39
CA SER A 407 -24.53 -25.16 13.72
C SER A 407 -24.57 -23.68 14.11
N ALA A 408 -23.83 -22.83 13.38
CA ALA A 408 -23.81 -21.37 13.55
C ALA A 408 -23.24 -20.69 12.30
N ILE A 409 -23.50 -19.38 12.17
CA ILE A 409 -22.94 -18.53 11.11
C ILE A 409 -22.33 -17.29 11.77
N VAL A 410 -21.14 -16.89 11.33
CA VAL A 410 -20.48 -15.63 11.69
C VAL A 410 -20.45 -14.74 10.46
N SER A 411 -20.93 -13.52 10.62
CA SER A 411 -20.94 -12.49 9.59
C SER A 411 -19.50 -12.10 9.19
N GLY A 412 -19.33 -11.83 7.90
CA GLY A 412 -18.08 -11.24 7.39
C GLY A 412 -17.97 -9.77 7.78
N CYS A 413 -16.81 -9.17 7.57
CA CYS A 413 -16.53 -7.81 8.02
C CYS A 413 -17.13 -6.72 7.09
N ASN A 414 -18.30 -6.98 6.49
CA ASN A 414 -19.02 -6.06 5.61
C ASN A 414 -20.55 -6.18 5.78
N ASP A 415 -21.28 -5.11 5.45
CA ASP A 415 -22.72 -5.03 5.76
C ASP A 415 -23.60 -5.93 4.88
N PHE A 416 -23.19 -6.23 3.65
CA PHE A 416 -23.91 -7.20 2.81
C PHE A 416 -23.87 -8.60 3.42
N ALA A 417 -22.69 -9.01 3.90
CA ALA A 417 -22.51 -10.27 4.60
C ALA A 417 -23.33 -10.32 5.90
N ALA A 418 -23.39 -9.22 6.66
CA ALA A 418 -24.19 -9.14 7.88
C ALA A 418 -25.70 -9.33 7.61
N LEU A 419 -26.25 -8.66 6.60
CA LEU A 419 -27.66 -8.77 6.24
C LEU A 419 -28.02 -10.18 5.73
N SER A 420 -27.18 -10.76 4.87
CA SER A 420 -27.36 -12.13 4.38
C SER A 420 -27.26 -13.16 5.50
N THR A 421 -26.32 -12.96 6.44
CA THR A 421 -26.16 -13.82 7.63
C THR A 421 -27.38 -13.74 8.53
N ALA A 422 -27.84 -12.52 8.88
CA ALA A 422 -29.02 -12.33 9.71
C ALA A 422 -30.25 -13.00 9.09
N ARG A 423 -30.43 -12.88 7.76
CA ARG A 423 -31.52 -13.57 7.06
C ARG A 423 -31.40 -15.09 7.15
N ALA A 424 -30.23 -15.65 6.86
CA ALA A 424 -30.01 -17.09 6.91
C ALA A 424 -30.20 -17.64 8.33
N CYS A 425 -29.72 -16.94 9.36
CA CYS A 425 -29.90 -17.32 10.76
C CYS A 425 -31.37 -17.26 11.19
N ASP A 426 -32.12 -16.22 10.79
CA ASP A 426 -33.56 -16.08 11.09
C ASP A 426 -34.38 -17.20 10.44
N GLU A 427 -34.09 -17.55 9.18
CA GLU A 427 -34.76 -18.65 8.48
C GLU A 427 -34.41 -20.04 9.05
N LEU A 428 -33.17 -20.24 9.52
CA LEU A 428 -32.70 -21.51 10.08
C LEU A 428 -32.93 -21.64 11.60
N GLY A 429 -33.29 -20.56 12.29
CA GLY A 429 -33.36 -20.52 13.75
C GLY A 429 -32.00 -20.66 14.44
N LEU A 430 -30.93 -20.19 13.81
CA LEU A 430 -29.58 -20.20 14.38
C LEU A 430 -29.38 -19.02 15.35
N PRO A 431 -28.64 -19.20 16.45
CA PRO A 431 -28.48 -18.18 17.48
C PRO A 431 -27.48 -17.08 17.08
N GLY A 432 -27.45 -16.00 17.86
CA GLY A 432 -26.37 -14.99 17.81
C GLY A 432 -26.58 -13.82 16.85
N HIS A 433 -27.67 -13.81 16.08
CA HIS A 433 -28.01 -12.73 15.15
C HIS A 433 -29.40 -12.15 15.42
N ASP A 434 -29.56 -10.87 15.12
CA ASP A 434 -30.87 -10.21 15.17
C ASP A 434 -31.80 -10.78 14.11
N ARG A 435 -33.11 -10.69 14.34
CA ARG A 435 -34.12 -10.99 13.31
C ARG A 435 -33.86 -10.16 12.06
N HIS A 436 -34.18 -10.70 10.88
CA HIS A 436 -33.84 -10.05 9.62
C HIS A 436 -34.46 -8.65 9.49
N ASP A 437 -35.68 -8.45 9.97
CA ASP A 437 -36.34 -7.14 9.98
C ASP A 437 -35.65 -6.11 10.89
N VAL A 438 -35.09 -6.55 12.02
CA VAL A 438 -34.30 -5.71 12.93
C VAL A 438 -32.94 -5.38 12.32
N ALA A 439 -32.26 -6.36 11.73
CA ALA A 439 -30.98 -6.16 11.03
C ALA A 439 -31.13 -5.16 9.87
N LEU A 440 -32.20 -5.26 9.08
CA LEU A 440 -32.54 -4.29 8.04
C LEU A 440 -32.78 -2.90 8.61
N ARG A 441 -33.46 -2.78 9.76
CA ARG A 441 -33.73 -1.49 10.39
C ARG A 441 -32.45 -0.79 10.87
N ILE A 442 -31.41 -1.54 11.24
CA ILE A 442 -30.12 -0.98 11.66
C ILE A 442 -29.20 -0.67 10.49
N HIS A 443 -29.06 -1.59 9.53
CA HIS A 443 -28.05 -1.46 8.47
C HIS A 443 -28.52 -0.64 7.27
N HIS A 444 -29.82 -0.36 7.12
CA HIS A 444 -30.31 0.55 6.09
C HIS A 444 -30.33 1.99 6.60
N LYS A 445 -29.65 2.88 5.88
CA LYS A 445 -29.43 4.27 6.31
C LYS A 445 -30.73 5.01 6.59
N ASP A 446 -31.72 4.93 5.70
CA ASP A 446 -33.04 5.56 5.86
C ASP A 446 -33.76 5.08 7.12
N ARG A 447 -33.88 3.77 7.32
CA ARG A 447 -34.57 3.17 8.48
C ARG A 447 -33.84 3.42 9.80
N PHE A 448 -32.51 3.46 9.75
CA PHE A 448 -31.71 3.74 10.92
C PHE A 448 -31.82 5.20 11.35
N ARG A 449 -31.88 6.14 10.39
CA ARG A 449 -32.19 7.55 10.69
C ARG A 449 -33.55 7.69 11.37
N GLU A 450 -34.60 7.07 10.83
CA GLU A 450 -35.93 7.06 11.44
C GLU A 450 -35.91 6.51 12.88
N LEU A 451 -35.11 5.47 13.14
CA LEU A 451 -34.95 4.92 14.48
C LEU A 451 -34.27 5.91 15.45
N LEU A 452 -33.25 6.65 15.00
CA LEU A 452 -32.60 7.65 15.84
C LEU A 452 -33.53 8.82 16.15
N ASP A 453 -34.31 9.27 15.16
CA ASP A 453 -35.33 10.32 15.34
C ASP A 453 -36.42 9.89 16.33
N GLU A 454 -36.91 8.64 16.24
CA GLU A 454 -37.87 8.07 17.22
C GLU A 454 -37.34 8.06 18.66
N LEU A 455 -36.03 7.93 18.81
CA LEU A 455 -35.35 7.86 20.11
C LEU A 455 -34.86 9.22 20.61
N GLY A 456 -34.95 10.26 19.78
CA GLY A 456 -34.39 11.57 20.08
C GLY A 456 -32.87 11.54 20.24
N LEU A 457 -32.18 10.69 19.46
CA LEU A 457 -30.73 10.58 19.47
C LEU A 457 -30.08 11.51 18.44
N ASP A 458 -28.94 12.08 18.81
CA ASP A 458 -28.23 13.05 17.99
C ASP A 458 -27.67 12.44 16.69
N ALA A 459 -28.11 13.02 15.56
CA ALA A 459 -27.88 12.56 14.21
C ALA A 459 -27.92 13.72 13.19
N PRO A 460 -27.20 13.62 12.05
CA PRO A 460 -27.41 14.53 10.94
C PRO A 460 -28.88 14.53 10.51
N ARG A 461 -29.47 15.72 10.43
CA ARG A 461 -30.81 15.90 9.86
C ARG A 461 -30.80 15.42 8.41
N SER A 462 -31.79 14.62 8.05
CA SER A 462 -31.81 13.94 6.75
C SER A 462 -33.22 13.83 6.18
N GLY A 463 -33.31 13.46 4.90
CA GLY A 463 -34.56 13.07 4.28
C GLY A 463 -34.33 12.21 3.04
N VAL A 464 -35.30 11.33 2.79
CA VAL A 464 -35.31 10.46 1.60
C VAL A 464 -35.95 11.19 0.45
N VAL A 465 -35.32 11.16 -0.73
CA VAL A 465 -35.81 11.84 -1.93
C VAL A 465 -35.75 10.94 -3.16
N ARG A 466 -36.72 11.10 -4.05
CA ARG A 466 -36.89 10.31 -5.29
C ARG A 466 -36.66 11.12 -6.56
N SER A 467 -36.44 12.43 -6.42
CA SER A 467 -36.21 13.33 -7.54
C SER A 467 -35.37 14.53 -7.12
N ALA A 468 -34.69 15.15 -8.08
CA ALA A 468 -33.96 16.40 -7.87
C ALA A 468 -34.85 17.52 -7.28
N ALA A 469 -36.11 17.62 -7.71
CA ALA A 469 -37.04 18.64 -7.22
C ALA A 469 -37.37 18.48 -5.73
N GLU A 470 -37.60 17.23 -5.29
CA GLU A 470 -37.83 16.90 -3.88
C GLU A 470 -36.59 17.18 -3.03
N ALA A 471 -35.40 16.92 -3.58
CA ALA A 471 -34.12 17.21 -2.93
C ALA A 471 -33.88 18.70 -2.71
N VAL A 472 -34.15 19.54 -3.71
CA VAL A 472 -33.99 21.00 -3.59
C VAL A 472 -34.97 21.58 -2.56
N ASP A 473 -36.22 21.10 -2.51
CA ASP A 473 -37.18 21.50 -1.49
C ASP A 473 -36.71 21.09 -0.07
N LEU A 474 -36.22 19.86 0.08
CA LEU A 474 -35.65 19.39 1.34
C LEU A 474 -34.44 20.22 1.78
N CYS A 475 -33.55 20.59 0.86
CA CYS A 475 -32.39 21.44 1.14
C CYS A 475 -32.77 22.83 1.66
N THR A 476 -33.95 23.35 1.28
CA THR A 476 -34.47 24.61 1.83
C THR A 476 -34.69 24.53 3.35
N ARG A 477 -34.97 23.32 3.88
CA ARG A 477 -35.12 23.07 5.32
C ARG A 477 -33.83 22.64 6.00
N LEU A 478 -32.99 21.84 5.33
CA LEU A 478 -31.74 21.33 5.90
C LEU A 478 -30.65 22.40 5.97
N GLY A 479 -30.58 23.31 4.99
CA GLY A 479 -29.48 24.24 4.80
C GLY A 479 -28.25 23.57 4.17
N TYR A 480 -27.45 24.37 3.46
CA TYR A 480 -26.19 23.93 2.86
C TYR A 480 -25.02 24.10 3.84
N PRO A 481 -23.94 23.30 3.73
CA PRO A 481 -23.76 22.20 2.77
C PRO A 481 -24.55 20.94 3.12
N VAL A 482 -24.94 20.17 2.09
CA VAL A 482 -25.58 18.85 2.23
C VAL A 482 -24.75 17.77 1.56
N ILE A 483 -24.97 16.52 1.95
CA ILE A 483 -24.37 15.36 1.30
C ILE A 483 -25.47 14.46 0.74
N VAL A 484 -25.34 14.09 -0.53
CA VAL A 484 -26.21 13.13 -1.20
C VAL A 484 -25.58 11.75 -1.12
N LYS A 485 -26.35 10.77 -0.63
CA LYS A 485 -25.89 9.39 -0.37
C LYS A 485 -26.84 8.37 -1.00
N PRO A 486 -26.36 7.49 -1.89
CA PRO A 486 -27.10 6.31 -2.33
C PRO A 486 -27.35 5.35 -1.15
N VAL A 487 -28.51 4.69 -1.14
CA VAL A 487 -28.96 3.87 0.03
C VAL A 487 -28.24 2.52 0.12
N ASP A 488 -27.82 1.96 -1.00
CA ASP A 488 -27.35 0.58 -1.15
C ASP A 488 -25.88 0.47 -1.57
N LEU A 489 -25.12 1.58 -1.55
CA LEU A 489 -23.70 1.60 -1.90
C LEU A 489 -22.81 1.83 -0.67
N THR A 490 -21.65 1.18 -0.65
CA THR A 490 -20.67 1.25 0.45
C THR A 490 -19.35 1.88 -0.01
N GLY A 491 -18.56 2.35 0.96
CA GLY A 491 -17.17 2.80 0.75
C GLY A 491 -17.03 4.09 -0.07
N GLY A 492 -17.89 5.08 0.15
CA GLY A 492 -17.75 6.39 -0.51
C GLY A 492 -18.39 6.50 -1.90
N LYS A 493 -18.82 5.39 -2.49
CA LYS A 493 -19.25 5.35 -3.89
C LYS A 493 -20.57 6.09 -4.09
N GLY A 494 -20.55 7.09 -4.98
CA GLY A 494 -21.72 7.89 -5.33
C GLY A 494 -22.11 8.93 -4.28
N MET A 495 -21.29 9.15 -3.24
CA MET A 495 -21.52 10.24 -2.30
C MET A 495 -21.00 11.56 -2.85
N THR A 496 -21.76 12.64 -2.69
CA THR A 496 -21.38 13.97 -3.19
C THR A 496 -21.79 15.04 -2.20
N VAL A 497 -20.85 15.87 -1.76
CA VAL A 497 -21.13 17.07 -0.98
C VAL A 497 -21.53 18.18 -1.93
N CYS A 498 -22.63 18.84 -1.63
CA CYS A 498 -23.26 19.85 -2.47
C CYS A 498 -23.42 21.13 -1.67
N ASP A 499 -22.90 22.23 -2.22
CA ASP A 499 -22.97 23.56 -1.61
C ASP A 499 -24.10 24.42 -2.19
N ALA A 500 -24.68 23.99 -3.32
CA ALA A 500 -25.73 24.73 -4.02
C ALA A 500 -26.86 23.81 -4.55
N PRO A 501 -28.06 24.36 -4.83
CA PRO A 501 -29.19 23.60 -5.38
C PRO A 501 -28.90 22.85 -6.69
N ASP A 502 -28.15 23.47 -7.60
CA ASP A 502 -27.80 22.87 -8.89
C ASP A 502 -26.91 21.64 -8.73
N ASP A 503 -26.06 21.61 -7.69
CA ASP A 503 -25.16 20.50 -7.39
C ASP A 503 -25.95 19.33 -6.79
N VAL A 504 -26.93 19.62 -5.93
CA VAL A 504 -27.84 18.61 -5.36
C VAL A 504 -28.63 17.92 -6.45
N ALA A 505 -29.18 18.67 -7.41
CA ALA A 505 -29.96 18.10 -8.51
C ALA A 505 -29.12 17.08 -9.31
N LYS A 506 -27.89 17.46 -9.69
CA LYS A 506 -26.95 16.59 -10.42
C LYS A 506 -26.53 15.37 -9.59
N ALA A 507 -26.25 15.57 -8.30
CA ALA A 507 -25.83 14.51 -7.39
C ALA A 507 -26.95 13.48 -7.16
N VAL A 508 -28.21 13.91 -7.06
CA VAL A 508 -29.37 13.04 -6.92
C VAL A 508 -29.61 12.23 -8.19
N ASP A 509 -29.55 12.85 -9.37
CA ASP A 509 -29.69 12.13 -10.64
C ASP A 509 -28.58 11.08 -10.82
N ALA A 510 -27.34 11.43 -10.47
CA ALA A 510 -26.21 10.51 -10.50
C ALA A 510 -26.36 9.38 -9.47
N GLY A 511 -26.80 9.69 -8.25
CA GLY A 511 -27.03 8.72 -7.19
C GLY A 511 -28.14 7.71 -7.53
N LEU A 512 -29.26 8.20 -8.09
CA LEU A 512 -30.38 7.36 -8.55
C LEU A 512 -29.98 6.47 -9.73
N ALA A 513 -29.09 6.93 -10.61
CA ALA A 513 -28.59 6.13 -11.73
C ALA A 513 -27.65 4.99 -11.27
N LEU A 514 -26.97 5.17 -10.13
CA LEU A 514 -26.03 4.19 -9.56
C LEU A 514 -26.67 3.22 -8.57
N SER A 515 -27.74 3.64 -7.89
CA SER A 515 -28.46 2.82 -6.91
C SER A 515 -29.42 1.84 -7.58
N ARG A 516 -29.63 0.67 -6.96
CA ARG A 516 -30.72 -0.24 -7.34
C ARG A 516 -32.05 0.17 -6.71
N GLN A 517 -32.03 1.14 -5.80
CA GLN A 517 -33.21 1.69 -5.14
C GLN A 517 -33.76 2.90 -5.91
N SER A 518 -35.06 3.15 -5.76
CA SER A 518 -35.75 4.27 -6.40
C SER A 518 -35.63 5.60 -5.65
N HIS A 519 -34.69 5.70 -4.70
CA HIS A 519 -34.50 6.86 -3.83
C HIS A 519 -33.05 6.97 -3.34
N VAL A 520 -32.67 8.18 -2.89
CA VAL A 520 -31.40 8.49 -2.22
C VAL A 520 -31.67 9.25 -0.91
N VAL A 521 -30.68 9.31 -0.03
CA VAL A 521 -30.75 10.11 1.20
C VAL A 521 -29.97 11.41 0.99
N VAL A 522 -30.57 12.53 1.38
CA VAL A 522 -29.90 13.83 1.48
C VAL A 522 -29.77 14.16 2.96
N GLU A 523 -28.55 14.42 3.41
CA GLU A 523 -28.25 14.71 4.82
C GLU A 523 -27.54 16.04 4.96
N GLN A 524 -27.68 16.67 6.11
CA GLN A 524 -26.81 17.78 6.51
C GLN A 524 -25.36 17.30 6.51
N PHE A 525 -24.47 18.05 5.85
CA PHE A 525 -23.05 17.76 5.91
C PHE A 525 -22.49 18.26 7.23
N LEU A 526 -22.03 17.35 8.09
CA LEU A 526 -21.44 17.68 9.38
C LEU A 526 -19.92 17.81 9.26
N THR A 527 -19.38 18.86 9.90
CA THR A 527 -17.96 19.10 10.06
C THR A 527 -17.54 18.80 11.50
N GLY A 528 -16.45 18.06 11.67
CA GLY A 528 -15.96 17.65 12.98
C GLY A 528 -14.91 16.54 12.89
N SER A 529 -14.35 16.14 14.04
CA SER A 529 -13.46 14.97 14.10
C SER A 529 -14.27 13.68 13.99
N ARG A 530 -13.72 12.66 13.33
CA ARG A 530 -14.41 11.40 13.02
C ARG A 530 -13.93 10.31 13.96
N HIS A 531 -14.85 9.52 14.47
CA HIS A 531 -14.55 8.55 15.52
C HIS A 531 -15.30 7.23 15.34
N GLY A 532 -14.61 6.17 15.73
CA GLY A 532 -15.16 4.84 15.88
C GLY A 532 -15.44 4.55 17.35
N PHE A 533 -16.56 3.91 17.63
CA PHE A 533 -16.92 3.39 18.95
C PHE A 533 -17.45 1.97 18.81
N THR A 534 -16.69 0.99 19.27
CA THR A 534 -17.11 -0.42 19.27
C THR A 534 -17.45 -0.89 20.68
N CYS A 535 -18.49 -1.71 20.82
CA CYS A 535 -18.89 -2.25 22.12
C CYS A 535 -19.58 -3.60 22.02
N PHE A 536 -19.63 -4.34 23.13
CA PHE A 536 -20.43 -5.55 23.27
C PHE A 536 -21.60 -5.30 24.22
N VAL A 537 -22.80 -5.57 23.74
CA VAL A 537 -24.02 -5.52 24.54
C VAL A 537 -24.33 -6.89 25.10
N HIS A 538 -24.66 -6.95 26.39
CA HIS A 538 -25.06 -8.15 27.11
C HIS A 538 -26.24 -7.83 28.03
N ASN A 539 -27.36 -8.54 27.87
CA ASN A 539 -28.60 -8.31 28.62
C ASN A 539 -29.05 -6.84 28.59
N GLY A 540 -29.00 -6.21 27.41
CA GLY A 540 -29.42 -4.82 27.26
C GLY A 540 -28.37 -3.77 27.64
N ARG A 541 -27.19 -4.18 28.12
CA ARG A 541 -26.19 -3.26 28.69
C ARG A 541 -24.83 -3.38 28.04
N VAL A 542 -24.09 -2.27 27.98
CA VAL A 542 -22.73 -2.26 27.43
C VAL A 542 -21.74 -2.81 28.45
N GLY A 543 -21.14 -3.97 28.13
CA GLY A 543 -20.17 -4.65 28.99
C GLY A 543 -18.72 -4.26 28.70
N PHE A 544 -18.35 -4.21 27.42
CA PHE A 544 -17.04 -3.77 26.93
C PHE A 544 -17.24 -2.67 25.89
N TRP A 545 -16.35 -1.68 25.86
CA TRP A 545 -16.28 -0.72 24.77
C TRP A 545 -14.82 -0.33 24.48
N PHE A 546 -14.58 0.10 23.24
CA PHE A 546 -13.34 0.68 22.77
C PHE A 546 -13.66 1.82 21.81
N ALA A 547 -12.89 2.89 21.89
CA ALA A 547 -13.08 4.09 21.11
C ALA A 547 -11.78 4.52 20.43
N ASP A 548 -11.91 5.06 19.23
CA ASP A 548 -10.78 5.40 18.37
C ASP A 548 -11.07 6.62 17.46
N ASP A 549 -10.00 7.22 16.96
CA ASP A 549 -10.07 8.36 16.03
C ASP A 549 -9.84 7.85 14.61
N GLU A 550 -10.84 8.04 13.76
CA GLU A 550 -10.82 7.55 12.38
C GLU A 550 -10.14 8.55 11.44
N GLN A 551 -9.26 8.05 10.58
CA GLN A 551 -8.43 8.84 9.67
C GLN A 551 -8.84 8.60 8.22
N TYR A 552 -9.01 9.68 7.44
CA TYR A 552 -9.57 9.64 6.09
C TYR A 552 -8.65 10.37 5.10
N TYR A 553 -7.55 9.74 4.70
CA TYR A 553 -6.50 10.36 3.87
C TYR A 553 -6.46 9.87 2.42
N LEU A 554 -7.13 8.75 2.08
CA LEU A 554 -7.24 8.26 0.70
C LEU A 554 -8.55 8.68 0.02
N ASN A 555 -9.63 8.68 0.79
CA ASN A 555 -10.96 9.10 0.36
C ASN A 555 -11.65 9.74 1.57
N PRO A 556 -12.24 10.95 1.44
CA PRO A 556 -12.85 11.69 2.54
C PRO A 556 -14.05 10.98 3.19
N PHE A 557 -14.56 9.91 2.59
CA PHE A 557 -15.71 9.14 3.07
C PHE A 557 -15.43 7.64 3.29
N LEU A 558 -14.16 7.22 3.24
CA LEU A 558 -13.73 5.86 3.56
C LEU A 558 -12.61 5.89 4.60
N VAL A 559 -12.83 5.21 5.73
CA VAL A 559 -11.83 5.07 6.79
C VAL A 559 -10.56 4.46 6.18
N SER A 560 -9.44 5.16 6.35
CA SER A 560 -8.12 4.81 5.83
C SER A 560 -7.15 4.40 6.95
N GLY A 561 -7.41 4.83 8.19
CA GLY A 561 -6.61 4.58 9.39
C GLY A 561 -7.44 4.74 10.64
N THR A 562 -6.97 4.19 11.76
CA THR A 562 -7.53 4.46 13.09
C THR A 562 -6.40 4.62 14.12
N THR A 563 -6.60 5.49 15.10
CA THR A 563 -5.63 5.77 16.16
C THR A 563 -6.29 5.75 17.53
N THR A 564 -5.55 5.27 18.54
CA THR A 564 -5.98 5.28 19.95
C THR A 564 -4.80 5.71 20.85
N PRO A 565 -5.01 6.39 22.00
CA PRO A 565 -6.29 6.72 22.63
C PRO A 565 -7.12 7.71 21.79
N THR A 566 -8.44 7.57 21.86
CA THR A 566 -9.35 8.52 21.22
C THR A 566 -9.23 9.93 21.82
N SER A 567 -9.43 10.94 21.00
CA SER A 567 -9.61 12.34 21.43
C SER A 567 -11.03 12.66 21.91
N MET A 568 -11.99 11.72 21.82
CA MET A 568 -13.34 11.93 22.36
C MET A 568 -13.32 12.15 23.88
N PRO A 569 -14.08 13.13 24.40
CA PRO A 569 -14.22 13.33 25.83
C PRO A 569 -15.03 12.20 26.49
N ASP A 570 -14.77 11.93 27.76
CA ASP A 570 -15.44 10.85 28.52
C ASP A 570 -16.97 11.03 28.57
N SER A 571 -17.47 12.27 28.50
CA SER A 571 -18.90 12.56 28.39
C SER A 571 -19.51 12.03 27.09
N ALA A 572 -18.85 12.27 25.95
CA ALA A 572 -19.33 11.76 24.66
C ALA A 572 -19.32 10.22 24.60
N ILE A 573 -18.33 9.60 25.23
CA ILE A 573 -18.30 8.13 25.39
C ILE A 573 -19.51 7.65 26.22
N ALA A 574 -19.84 8.35 27.30
CA ALA A 574 -21.02 8.03 28.12
C ALA A 574 -22.34 8.23 27.35
N ASP A 575 -22.42 9.24 26.49
CA ASP A 575 -23.58 9.49 25.62
C ASP A 575 -23.73 8.37 24.59
N LEU A 576 -22.64 7.92 23.96
CA LEU A 576 -22.64 6.80 23.02
C LEU A 576 -23.04 5.47 23.70
N VAL A 577 -22.54 5.21 24.91
CA VAL A 577 -22.98 4.05 25.71
C VAL A 577 -24.48 4.10 25.96
N SER A 578 -25.00 5.25 26.42
CA SER A 578 -26.42 5.42 26.71
C SER A 578 -27.29 5.27 25.45
N ALA A 579 -26.82 5.81 24.32
CA ALA A 579 -27.47 5.68 23.02
C ALA A 579 -27.56 4.22 22.57
N VAL A 580 -26.46 3.45 22.69
CA VAL A 580 -26.45 2.02 22.35
C VAL A 580 -27.38 1.22 23.25
N GLU A 581 -27.39 1.46 24.56
CA GLU A 581 -28.31 0.78 25.49
C GLU A 581 -29.78 1.09 25.16
N LEU A 582 -30.08 2.35 24.79
CA LEU A 582 -31.42 2.77 24.37
C LEU A 582 -31.86 2.11 23.06
N ILE A 583 -30.99 2.11 22.04
CA ILE A 583 -31.24 1.42 20.76
C ILE A 583 -31.50 -0.05 21.03
N THR A 584 -30.64 -0.69 21.82
CA THR A 584 -30.76 -2.11 22.17
C THR A 584 -32.10 -2.41 22.84
N SER A 585 -32.53 -1.57 23.79
CA SER A 585 -33.81 -1.73 24.46
C SER A 585 -35.01 -1.55 23.50
N LYS A 586 -34.94 -0.57 22.59
CA LYS A 586 -36.03 -0.23 21.66
C LYS A 586 -36.29 -1.30 20.62
N VAL A 587 -35.24 -1.87 20.02
CA VAL A 587 -35.38 -2.88 18.95
C VAL A 587 -35.07 -4.30 19.42
N ALA A 588 -34.84 -4.48 20.73
CA ALA A 588 -34.55 -5.76 21.37
C ALA A 588 -33.38 -6.51 20.71
N LEU A 589 -32.22 -5.84 20.63
CA LEU A 589 -31.04 -6.47 20.03
C LEU A 589 -30.57 -7.69 20.81
N VAL A 590 -30.12 -8.70 20.07
CA VAL A 590 -29.45 -9.86 20.66
C VAL A 590 -28.10 -9.45 21.23
N ASP A 591 -27.64 -10.19 22.23
CA ASP A 591 -26.31 -9.98 22.80
C ASP A 591 -25.23 -10.07 21.72
N GLY A 592 -24.35 -9.08 21.67
CA GLY A 592 -23.29 -9.06 20.68
C GLY A 592 -22.75 -7.69 20.34
N LEU A 593 -22.01 -7.65 19.24
CA LEU A 593 -21.24 -6.50 18.82
C LEU A 593 -22.13 -5.35 18.31
N VAL A 594 -21.83 -4.13 18.74
CA VAL A 594 -22.36 -2.89 18.15
C VAL A 594 -21.18 -1.98 17.88
N HIS A 595 -20.98 -1.63 16.61
CA HIS A 595 -19.96 -0.64 16.21
C HIS A 595 -20.65 0.59 15.62
N VAL A 596 -20.31 1.75 16.18
CA VAL A 596 -20.88 3.06 15.90
C VAL A 596 -19.80 3.93 15.26
N GLN A 597 -20.14 4.57 14.16
CA GLN A 597 -19.36 5.67 13.58
C GLN A 597 -20.04 6.98 13.92
N CYS A 598 -19.28 7.94 14.43
CA CYS A 598 -19.79 9.25 14.79
C CYS A 598 -18.87 10.39 14.37
N ILE A 599 -19.45 11.58 14.22
CA ILE A 599 -18.72 12.83 14.04
C ILE A 599 -18.87 13.63 15.33
N MET A 600 -17.74 14.02 15.92
CA MET A 600 -17.75 14.92 17.07
C MET A 600 -18.03 16.33 16.58
N THR A 601 -19.11 16.92 17.08
CA THR A 601 -19.47 18.32 16.85
C THR A 601 -19.36 19.09 18.17
N PRO A 602 -19.38 20.43 18.16
CA PRO A 602 -19.37 21.23 19.39
C PRO A 602 -20.50 20.88 20.37
N THR A 603 -21.61 20.33 19.87
CA THR A 603 -22.77 19.92 20.68
C THR A 603 -22.70 18.48 21.18
N GLY A 604 -21.70 17.69 20.77
CA GLY A 604 -21.55 16.28 21.14
C GLY A 604 -21.40 15.32 19.96
N PRO A 605 -21.38 14.01 20.21
CA PRO A 605 -21.22 12.98 19.18
C PRO A 605 -22.50 12.83 18.35
N GLN A 606 -22.40 13.03 17.04
CA GLN A 606 -23.48 12.82 16.08
C GLN A 606 -23.33 11.44 15.44
N ILE A 607 -24.30 10.53 15.67
CA ILE A 607 -24.24 9.15 15.19
C ILE A 607 -24.45 9.13 13.67
N ILE A 608 -23.47 8.63 12.91
CA ILE A 608 -23.50 8.57 11.43
C ILE A 608 -23.91 7.19 10.92
N GLU A 609 -23.43 6.13 11.56
CA GLU A 609 -23.74 4.76 11.14
C GLU A 609 -23.57 3.81 12.32
N VAL A 610 -24.34 2.73 12.31
CA VAL A 610 -24.18 1.62 13.24
C VAL A 610 -24.18 0.33 12.44
N CYS A 611 -23.34 -0.62 12.85
CA CYS A 611 -23.28 -1.94 12.24
C CYS A 611 -23.18 -3.03 13.31
N ARG A 612 -23.82 -4.17 13.02
CA ARG A 612 -23.87 -5.38 13.85
C ARG A 612 -22.89 -6.46 13.38
N ARG A 613 -21.77 -6.02 12.81
CA ARG A 613 -20.70 -6.87 12.29
C ARG A 613 -19.35 -6.33 12.67
N CYS A 614 -18.36 -7.20 12.65
CA CYS A 614 -16.99 -6.81 12.88
C CYS A 614 -16.53 -5.76 11.86
N PRO A 615 -15.89 -4.65 12.27
CA PRO A 615 -15.23 -3.76 11.32
C PRO A 615 -14.15 -4.49 10.51
N GLY A 616 -13.91 -4.01 9.29
CA GLY A 616 -12.99 -4.58 8.32
C GLY A 616 -11.50 -4.50 8.69
N ASP A 617 -10.67 -4.90 7.72
CA ASP A 617 -9.21 -4.95 7.82
C ASP A 617 -8.74 -5.73 9.06
N LEU A 618 -7.73 -5.24 9.78
CA LEU A 618 -7.25 -5.86 11.03
C LEU A 618 -7.78 -5.17 12.29
N TYR A 619 -8.97 -4.54 12.22
CA TYR A 619 -9.57 -3.89 13.39
C TYR A 619 -9.67 -4.80 14.62
N PRO A 620 -10.03 -6.11 14.51
CA PRO A 620 -10.00 -7.01 15.66
C PRO A 620 -8.63 -7.12 16.33
N THR A 621 -7.58 -7.20 15.51
CA THR A 621 -6.20 -7.25 15.99
C THR A 621 -5.80 -5.92 16.59
N PHE A 622 -6.21 -4.79 16.02
CA PHE A 622 -5.96 -3.47 16.58
C PHE A 622 -6.56 -3.31 17.99
N VAL A 623 -7.82 -3.69 18.19
CA VAL A 623 -8.47 -3.63 19.51
C VAL A 623 -7.76 -4.56 20.49
N GLU A 624 -7.43 -5.78 20.08
CA GLU A 624 -6.72 -6.76 20.92
C GLU A 624 -5.33 -6.28 21.34
N LEU A 625 -4.56 -5.68 20.43
CA LEU A 625 -3.23 -5.15 20.73
C LEU A 625 -3.30 -3.90 21.62
N SER A 626 -4.33 -3.08 21.46
CA SER A 626 -4.51 -1.82 22.21
C SER A 626 -5.02 -2.04 23.63
N THR A 627 -5.84 -3.08 23.84
CA THR A 627 -6.55 -3.31 25.11
C THR A 627 -6.17 -4.62 25.79
N GLY A 628 -5.60 -5.59 25.08
CA GLY A 628 -5.43 -6.96 25.53
C GLY A 628 -6.74 -7.79 25.54
N TYR A 629 -7.87 -7.22 25.12
CA TYR A 629 -9.16 -7.90 25.05
C TYR A 629 -9.25 -8.75 23.78
N ASP A 630 -9.58 -10.05 23.90
CA ASP A 630 -9.72 -10.97 22.75
C ASP A 630 -11.01 -10.66 21.98
N TYR A 631 -10.96 -9.59 21.20
CA TYR A 631 -12.09 -9.01 20.48
C TYR A 631 -12.64 -9.99 19.43
N ALA A 632 -11.77 -10.61 18.63
CA ALA A 632 -12.18 -11.58 17.62
C ALA A 632 -12.90 -12.80 18.22
N LEU A 633 -12.39 -13.34 19.35
CA LEU A 633 -13.06 -14.42 20.07
C LEU A 633 -14.42 -14.00 20.62
N SER A 634 -14.55 -12.77 21.09
CA SER A 634 -15.79 -12.22 21.62
C SER A 634 -16.85 -12.03 20.53
N VAL A 635 -16.46 -11.58 19.34
CA VAL A 635 -17.35 -11.54 18.16
C VAL A 635 -17.86 -12.93 17.83
N VAL A 636 -16.97 -13.92 17.68
CA VAL A 636 -17.39 -15.29 17.33
C VAL A 636 -18.28 -15.90 18.42
N ARG A 637 -18.02 -15.64 19.70
CA ARG A 637 -18.89 -16.11 20.79
C ARG A 637 -20.29 -15.50 20.69
N ALA A 638 -20.38 -14.19 20.52
CA ALA A 638 -21.66 -13.50 20.37
C ALA A 638 -22.48 -14.08 19.21
N GLU A 639 -21.88 -14.14 18.02
CA GLU A 639 -22.56 -14.58 16.79
C GLU A 639 -22.83 -16.09 16.74
N THR A 640 -22.31 -16.87 17.70
CA THR A 640 -22.63 -18.30 17.88
C THR A 640 -23.57 -18.54 19.05
N GLY A 641 -24.07 -17.49 19.71
CA GLY A 641 -24.92 -17.58 20.90
C GLY A 641 -24.20 -18.05 22.17
N LEU A 642 -22.86 -18.07 22.17
CA LEU A 642 -22.06 -18.37 23.34
C LEU A 642 -21.89 -17.12 24.22
N VAL A 643 -21.68 -17.34 25.52
CA VAL A 643 -21.45 -16.25 26.47
C VAL A 643 -20.19 -15.46 26.12
N VAL A 644 -20.35 -14.15 25.96
CA VAL A 644 -19.24 -13.19 25.77
C VAL A 644 -18.64 -12.87 27.15
N GLY A 645 -17.31 -12.91 27.26
CA GLY A 645 -16.64 -12.55 28.52
C GLY A 645 -16.78 -11.06 28.82
N THR A 646 -17.29 -10.71 30.00
CA THR A 646 -17.31 -9.31 30.47
C THR A 646 -15.90 -8.89 30.86
N GLY A 647 -15.19 -8.23 29.94
CA GLY A 647 -13.93 -7.56 30.24
C GLY A 647 -14.15 -6.28 31.05
N ALA A 648 -13.15 -5.84 31.81
CA ALA A 648 -13.21 -4.52 32.44
C ALA A 648 -13.31 -3.41 31.36
N ARG A 649 -13.95 -2.28 31.69
CA ARG A 649 -13.93 -1.07 30.84
C ARG A 649 -12.48 -0.63 30.66
N HIS A 650 -11.91 -0.81 29.48
CA HIS A 650 -10.49 -0.57 29.23
C HIS A 650 -10.27 0.75 28.49
N ARG A 651 -9.59 1.71 29.13
CA ARG A 651 -8.87 2.77 28.42
C ARG A 651 -7.58 2.15 27.89
N ALA A 652 -7.31 2.26 26.60
CA ALA A 652 -6.11 1.72 25.98
C ALA A 652 -4.83 2.27 26.65
N ALA A 653 -3.74 1.50 26.60
CA ALA A 653 -2.42 1.97 27.00
C ALA A 653 -1.99 3.20 26.16
N PRO A 654 -1.05 4.06 26.63
CA PRO A 654 -0.67 5.24 25.87
C PRO A 654 -0.05 4.85 24.52
N HIS A 655 -0.74 5.27 23.44
CA HIS A 655 -0.38 5.21 22.02
C HIS A 655 -0.36 3.82 21.35
N ALA A 656 -1.44 3.50 20.63
CA ALA A 656 -1.48 2.46 19.61
C ALA A 656 -2.12 3.00 18.32
N GLU A 657 -1.47 2.81 17.18
CA GLU A 657 -1.97 3.25 15.88
C GLU A 657 -2.10 2.04 14.96
N ALA A 658 -3.23 1.92 14.24
CA ALA A 658 -3.39 0.95 13.17
C ALA A 658 -3.77 1.67 11.87
N ARG A 659 -2.87 1.61 10.89
CA ARG A 659 -3.21 2.00 9.51
C ARG A 659 -3.97 0.85 8.85
N HIS A 660 -4.84 1.14 7.86
CA HIS A 660 -5.46 0.10 7.01
C HIS A 660 -4.43 -0.66 6.14
N ARG A 661 -3.12 -0.46 6.36
CA ARG A 661 -2.05 -1.41 6.07
C ARG A 661 -1.28 -1.71 7.36
N VAL A 662 -1.26 -3.00 7.70
CA VAL A 662 -0.80 -3.60 8.96
C VAL A 662 0.52 -3.02 9.51
N LEU A 663 0.48 -2.50 10.73
CA LEU A 663 1.63 -2.48 11.64
C LEU A 663 1.20 -3.19 12.94
N LEU A 664 1.79 -4.35 13.23
CA LEU A 664 1.55 -5.14 14.45
C LEU A 664 2.33 -4.53 15.62
N VAL A 665 1.65 -3.89 16.58
CA VAL A 665 2.24 -3.42 17.84
C VAL A 665 2.08 -4.47 18.93
N ARG A 666 3.17 -4.98 19.51
CA ARG A 666 3.15 -5.98 20.60
C ARG A 666 2.91 -5.30 21.97
N PRO A 667 2.13 -5.87 22.91
CA PRO A 667 1.81 -5.22 24.17
C PRO A 667 3.01 -5.16 25.14
N LEU A 668 3.15 -4.03 25.83
CA LEU A 668 4.13 -3.76 26.89
C LEU A 668 3.79 -4.54 28.18
N ARG A 669 4.72 -5.32 28.72
CA ARG A 669 4.62 -5.87 30.09
C ARG A 669 5.39 -4.97 31.07
N GLY A 670 4.65 -4.41 32.02
CA GLY A 670 5.15 -3.74 33.21
C GLY A 670 5.84 -4.69 34.20
N HIS A 671 6.62 -4.07 35.08
CA HIS A 671 7.62 -4.62 35.99
C HIS A 671 7.15 -5.64 37.04
N GLY A 672 8.07 -6.55 37.37
CA GLY A 672 8.44 -6.81 38.77
C GLY A 672 8.12 -8.19 39.36
N ARG A 673 9.09 -9.12 39.29
CA ARG A 673 9.67 -9.83 40.46
C ARG A 673 10.65 -10.93 40.01
N ARG A 674 11.86 -10.90 40.57
CA ARG A 674 12.89 -11.94 40.46
C ARG A 674 12.51 -13.16 41.31
N HIS A 675 12.69 -14.37 40.78
CA HIS A 675 13.16 -15.58 41.49
C HIS A 675 13.52 -16.69 40.47
N PRO A 676 14.25 -17.76 40.85
CA PRO A 676 15.41 -18.27 40.11
C PRO A 676 15.13 -19.60 39.40
N SER A 677 15.98 -19.90 38.40
CA SER A 677 16.25 -21.24 37.84
C SER A 677 15.09 -22.24 37.76
N ALA A 678 14.42 -22.30 36.61
CA ALA A 678 13.64 -23.46 36.22
C ALA A 678 14.05 -23.92 34.81
N ARG A 679 14.35 -25.21 34.72
CA ARG A 679 14.89 -25.95 33.57
C ARG A 679 14.15 -25.67 32.26
N ARG A 680 14.91 -25.52 31.17
CA ARG A 680 14.39 -25.53 29.78
C ARG A 680 13.55 -26.81 29.55
N PRO A 681 12.34 -26.72 28.98
CA PRO A 681 11.63 -27.90 28.55
C PRO A 681 12.36 -28.49 27.34
N ARG A 682 12.73 -29.77 27.44
CA ARG A 682 13.06 -30.61 26.29
C ARG A 682 11.84 -30.62 25.38
N PHE A 683 12.00 -30.17 24.13
CA PHE A 683 11.03 -30.45 23.09
C PHE A 683 10.91 -31.96 22.93
N ARG A 684 9.75 -32.51 23.31
CA ARG A 684 9.29 -33.84 22.89
C ARG A 684 8.86 -33.71 21.43
N GLY A 685 9.43 -34.57 20.58
CA GLY A 685 9.08 -34.69 19.18
C GLY A 685 7.74 -35.39 18.96
N ASP A 686 7.17 -35.06 17.80
CA ASP A 686 6.37 -35.90 16.88
C ASP A 686 5.98 -34.95 15.71
N ALA A 687 6.25 -35.19 14.42
CA ALA A 687 6.89 -36.26 13.67
C ALA A 687 7.69 -35.63 12.51
N MET A 688 8.96 -36.01 12.35
CA MET A 688 9.76 -35.67 11.16
C MET A 688 9.33 -36.57 10.00
N THR A 689 8.69 -36.01 8.98
CA THR A 689 8.72 -36.63 7.65
C THR A 689 10.12 -36.40 7.06
N ASP A 690 10.79 -37.50 6.75
CA ASP A 690 12.15 -37.60 6.20
C ASP A 690 12.37 -36.64 5.02
N ARG A 691 13.18 -35.59 5.21
CA ARG A 691 13.54 -34.65 4.15
C ARG A 691 14.81 -35.16 3.45
N PRO A 692 14.87 -35.15 2.11
CA PRO A 692 16.10 -35.53 1.42
C PRO A 692 17.23 -34.55 1.76
N ARG A 693 18.46 -35.04 1.83
CA ARG A 693 19.65 -34.19 2.03
C ARG A 693 20.01 -33.39 0.77
N LEU A 694 19.64 -33.88 -0.41
CA LEU A 694 19.92 -33.23 -1.70
C LEU A 694 18.72 -33.32 -2.66
N SER A 695 18.43 -32.23 -3.36
CA SER A 695 17.60 -32.25 -4.57
C SER A 695 18.42 -31.84 -5.78
N VAL A 696 18.36 -32.62 -6.85
CA VAL A 696 18.89 -32.21 -8.16
C VAL A 696 17.74 -31.67 -8.99
N ALA A 697 17.74 -30.38 -9.30
CA ALA A 697 16.69 -29.72 -10.10
C ALA A 697 17.18 -29.47 -11.53
N SER A 698 16.35 -29.82 -12.52
CA SER A 698 16.67 -29.63 -13.94
C SER A 698 15.43 -29.34 -14.78
N THR A 699 15.63 -28.80 -15.99
CA THR A 699 14.57 -28.56 -16.96
C THR A 699 14.58 -29.59 -18.07
N LEU A 700 13.41 -29.86 -18.63
CA LEU A 700 13.16 -30.82 -19.68
C LEU A 700 12.49 -30.10 -20.85
N TYR A 701 13.22 -29.97 -21.96
CA TYR A 701 12.70 -29.42 -23.21
C TYR A 701 13.55 -29.90 -24.38
N ARG A 702 12.99 -30.75 -25.24
CA ARG A 702 13.66 -31.45 -26.33
C ARG A 702 14.83 -32.33 -25.88
N SER A 703 14.69 -32.96 -24.72
CA SER A 703 15.72 -33.76 -24.05
C SER A 703 15.56 -35.27 -24.25
N SER A 704 14.75 -35.71 -25.23
CA SER A 704 14.45 -37.14 -25.47
C SER A 704 15.72 -38.00 -25.59
N GLY A 705 16.77 -37.48 -26.26
CA GLY A 705 18.04 -38.17 -26.44
C GLY A 705 19.05 -38.07 -25.29
N THR A 706 18.77 -37.30 -24.23
CA THR A 706 19.70 -37.07 -23.12
C THR A 706 19.13 -37.42 -21.75
N VAL A 707 17.80 -37.45 -21.59
CA VAL A 707 17.12 -37.57 -20.29
C VAL A 707 17.48 -38.85 -19.52
N GLU A 708 17.53 -40.01 -20.18
CA GLU A 708 17.87 -41.29 -19.53
C GLU A 708 19.29 -41.27 -18.96
N GLU A 709 20.26 -40.84 -19.77
CA GLU A 709 21.66 -40.77 -19.38
C GLU A 709 21.91 -39.68 -18.32
N PHE A 710 21.18 -38.57 -18.39
CA PHE A 710 21.19 -37.54 -17.36
C PHE A 710 20.70 -38.08 -16.02
N VAL A 711 19.53 -38.73 -15.96
CA VAL A 711 19.00 -39.31 -14.72
C VAL A 711 19.98 -40.32 -14.13
N ARG A 712 20.54 -41.21 -14.97
CA ARG A 712 21.52 -42.21 -14.54
C ARG A 712 22.77 -41.57 -13.91
N ARG A 713 23.37 -40.57 -14.56
CA ARG A 713 24.58 -39.89 -14.07
C ARG A 713 24.29 -39.02 -12.84
N ALA A 714 23.19 -38.28 -12.85
CA ALA A 714 22.79 -37.44 -11.72
C ALA A 714 22.46 -38.27 -10.47
N ALA A 715 21.76 -39.39 -10.63
CA ALA A 715 21.47 -40.31 -9.53
C ALA A 715 22.75 -40.93 -8.97
N ALA A 716 23.69 -41.34 -9.82
CA ALA A 716 24.98 -41.88 -9.37
C ALA A 716 25.80 -40.84 -8.58
N ALA A 717 25.88 -39.60 -9.09
CA ALA A 717 26.60 -38.51 -8.41
C ALA A 717 25.94 -38.14 -7.06
N ALA A 718 24.61 -38.00 -7.03
CA ALA A 718 23.86 -37.72 -5.81
C ALA A 718 24.01 -38.84 -4.77
N ARG A 719 23.89 -40.11 -5.20
CA ARG A 719 23.99 -41.28 -4.32
C ARG A 719 25.38 -41.44 -3.73
N SER A 720 26.41 -41.12 -4.51
CA SER A 720 27.80 -41.07 -4.02
C SER A 720 28.00 -40.03 -2.92
N LEU A 721 27.21 -38.96 -2.89
CA LEU A 721 27.37 -37.87 -1.93
C LEU A 721 26.51 -38.04 -0.67
N VAL A 722 25.23 -38.40 -0.81
CA VAL A 722 24.26 -38.42 0.30
C VAL A 722 23.57 -39.77 0.53
N GLY A 723 24.01 -40.84 -0.14
CA GLY A 723 23.33 -42.14 -0.10
C GLY A 723 21.95 -42.07 -0.76
N ASP A 724 20.95 -42.73 -0.20
CA ASP A 724 19.60 -42.76 -0.78
C ASP A 724 18.74 -41.54 -0.42
N SER A 725 19.30 -40.60 0.36
CA SER A 725 18.59 -39.39 0.83
C SER A 725 18.66 -38.26 -0.21
N PHE A 726 18.17 -38.51 -1.42
CA PHE A 726 18.09 -37.49 -2.47
C PHE A 726 16.83 -37.62 -3.34
N GLU A 727 16.55 -36.58 -4.11
CA GLU A 727 15.55 -36.60 -5.17
C GLU A 727 16.07 -35.88 -6.43
N ILE A 728 15.49 -36.21 -7.58
CA ILE A 728 15.75 -35.55 -8.86
C ILE A 728 14.43 -34.94 -9.36
N VAL A 729 14.38 -33.62 -9.50
CA VAL A 729 13.21 -32.86 -9.97
C VAL A 729 13.43 -32.44 -11.42
N LEU A 730 12.67 -33.02 -12.34
CA LEU A 730 12.65 -32.67 -13.76
C LEU A 730 11.40 -31.85 -14.08
N VAL A 731 11.58 -30.63 -14.58
CA VAL A 731 10.46 -29.76 -14.97
C VAL A 731 10.29 -29.72 -16.47
N ASN A 732 9.18 -30.24 -16.98
CA ASN A 732 8.83 -30.12 -18.39
C ASN A 732 8.27 -28.74 -18.73
N ASP A 733 8.98 -27.98 -19.57
CA ASP A 733 8.57 -26.67 -20.07
C ASP A 733 7.73 -26.78 -21.36
N GLY A 734 6.76 -27.70 -21.39
CA GLY A 734 5.92 -27.95 -22.56
C GLY A 734 6.71 -28.45 -23.78
N SER A 735 7.61 -29.42 -23.58
CA SER A 735 8.40 -30.02 -24.66
C SER A 735 7.51 -30.58 -25.78
N PRO A 736 7.85 -30.37 -27.07
CA PRO A 736 7.07 -30.85 -28.20
C PRO A 736 7.38 -32.31 -28.62
N ASP A 737 8.34 -32.96 -27.98
CA ASP A 737 8.76 -34.35 -28.23
C ASP A 737 8.37 -35.29 -27.08
N ASP A 738 8.78 -36.55 -27.15
CA ASP A 738 8.48 -37.61 -26.18
C ASP A 738 9.32 -37.53 -24.87
N SER A 739 9.99 -36.40 -24.61
CA SER A 739 10.83 -36.22 -23.42
C SER A 739 10.08 -36.52 -22.11
N VAL A 740 8.83 -36.06 -21.98
CA VAL A 740 8.00 -36.24 -20.78
C VAL A 740 7.63 -37.69 -20.56
N ASP A 741 7.30 -38.39 -21.65
CA ASP A 741 6.90 -39.79 -21.60
C ASP A 741 8.10 -40.67 -21.25
N ARG A 742 9.28 -40.37 -21.80
CA ARG A 742 10.56 -40.99 -21.40
C ARG A 742 10.89 -40.74 -19.94
N ALA A 743 10.79 -39.49 -19.48
CA ALA A 743 11.00 -39.15 -18.06
C ALA A 743 9.99 -39.86 -17.13
N ALA A 744 8.74 -40.03 -17.58
CA ALA A 744 7.72 -40.73 -16.82
C ALA A 744 7.95 -42.25 -16.77
N ALA A 745 8.47 -42.86 -17.84
CA ALA A 745 8.85 -44.28 -17.84
C ALA A 745 9.96 -44.58 -16.81
N LEU A 746 10.91 -43.64 -16.64
CA LEU A 746 12.00 -43.76 -15.67
C LEU A 746 11.53 -43.73 -14.20
N LEU A 747 10.30 -43.28 -13.90
CA LEU A 747 9.77 -43.26 -12.53
C LEU A 747 9.65 -44.66 -11.91
N ALA A 748 9.54 -45.71 -12.73
CA ALA A 748 9.48 -47.09 -12.26
C ALA A 748 10.86 -47.63 -11.82
N GLU A 749 11.94 -47.12 -12.43
CA GLU A 749 13.31 -47.56 -12.17
C GLU A 749 14.01 -46.65 -11.13
N HIS A 750 13.58 -45.39 -11.04
CA HIS A 750 14.15 -44.37 -10.17
C HIS A 750 13.08 -43.80 -9.22
N PRO A 751 12.84 -44.41 -8.04
CA PRO A 751 11.88 -43.90 -7.06
C PRO A 751 12.21 -42.49 -6.55
N GLU A 752 13.48 -42.08 -6.62
CA GLU A 752 13.96 -40.72 -6.31
C GLU A 752 13.51 -39.65 -7.33
N LEU A 753 12.95 -40.04 -8.48
CA LEU A 753 12.62 -39.12 -9.57
C LEU A 753 11.23 -38.47 -9.36
N VAL A 754 11.19 -37.17 -9.63
CA VAL A 754 9.99 -36.32 -9.60
C VAL A 754 9.89 -35.60 -10.95
N VAL A 755 8.78 -35.78 -11.65
CA VAL A 755 8.51 -35.10 -12.92
C VAL A 755 7.39 -34.07 -12.71
N VAL A 756 7.71 -32.80 -12.91
CA VAL A 756 6.78 -31.66 -12.83
C VAL A 756 6.43 -31.25 -14.27
N ASP A 757 5.19 -31.46 -14.68
CA ASP A 757 4.72 -31.10 -16.02
C ASP A 757 4.05 -29.73 -15.99
N LEU A 758 4.60 -28.73 -16.71
CA LEU A 758 3.95 -27.43 -16.86
C LEU A 758 2.85 -27.48 -17.93
N SER A 759 1.78 -26.70 -17.72
CA SER A 759 0.60 -26.69 -18.61
C SER A 759 0.89 -26.26 -20.05
N ARG A 760 1.98 -25.52 -20.28
CA ARG A 760 2.49 -25.06 -21.57
C ARG A 760 3.95 -24.64 -21.41
N ASN A 761 4.60 -24.23 -22.49
CA ASN A 761 5.89 -23.55 -22.41
C ASN A 761 5.74 -22.16 -21.76
N PHE A 762 6.39 -21.96 -20.62
CA PHE A 762 6.51 -20.67 -19.90
C PHE A 762 7.91 -20.06 -20.04
N GLY A 763 8.86 -20.81 -20.60
CA GLY A 763 10.21 -20.38 -20.85
C GLY A 763 11.20 -20.96 -19.83
N HIS A 764 12.42 -21.19 -20.30
CA HIS A 764 13.47 -21.89 -19.57
C HIS A 764 13.75 -21.34 -18.16
N HIS A 765 13.83 -20.02 -17.98
CA HIS A 765 14.08 -19.42 -16.65
C HIS A 765 12.94 -19.67 -15.65
N VAL A 766 11.70 -19.68 -16.14
CA VAL A 766 10.53 -19.98 -15.29
C VAL A 766 10.57 -21.46 -14.90
N ALA A 767 10.86 -22.35 -15.86
CA ALA A 767 10.99 -23.78 -15.58
C ALA A 767 12.12 -24.10 -14.56
N LEU A 768 13.25 -23.39 -14.62
CA LEU A 768 14.32 -23.51 -13.62
C LEU A 768 13.84 -23.11 -12.22
N LEU A 769 13.15 -21.97 -12.09
CA LEU A 769 12.59 -21.52 -10.82
C LEU A 769 11.54 -22.49 -10.27
N GLU A 770 10.67 -23.04 -11.13
CA GLU A 770 9.72 -24.07 -10.72
C GLU A 770 10.45 -25.34 -10.25
N GLY A 771 11.57 -25.70 -10.86
CA GLY A 771 12.41 -26.83 -10.42
C GLY A 771 12.99 -26.60 -9.04
N ILE A 772 13.48 -25.39 -8.78
CA ILE A 772 13.95 -24.96 -7.46
C ILE A 772 12.80 -24.94 -6.44
N ALA A 773 11.62 -24.47 -6.84
CA ALA A 773 10.44 -24.39 -5.97
C ALA A 773 9.91 -25.78 -5.54
N HIS A 774 10.04 -26.78 -6.41
CA HIS A 774 9.59 -28.15 -6.13
C HIS A 774 10.67 -29.02 -5.46
N ALA A 775 11.90 -28.54 -5.37
CA ALA A 775 13.00 -29.21 -4.66
C ALA A 775 12.85 -29.09 -3.13
N ARG A 776 12.87 -30.21 -2.41
CA ARG A 776 12.68 -30.33 -0.95
C ARG A 776 13.97 -30.48 -0.14
N GLY A 777 15.10 -30.69 -0.81
CA GLY A 777 16.36 -31.09 -0.21
C GLY A 777 17.05 -30.02 0.63
N GLU A 778 17.87 -30.41 1.60
CA GLU A 778 18.69 -29.46 2.38
C GLU A 778 19.70 -28.69 1.50
N LEU A 779 20.20 -29.35 0.47
CA LEU A 779 20.94 -28.75 -0.64
C LEU A 779 20.15 -28.89 -1.94
N VAL A 780 20.28 -27.91 -2.84
CA VAL A 780 19.67 -27.94 -4.18
C VAL A 780 20.75 -27.74 -5.22
N PHE A 781 20.95 -28.75 -6.06
CA PHE A 781 21.84 -28.70 -7.21
C PHE A 781 21.05 -28.43 -8.48
N LEU A 782 21.23 -27.26 -9.07
CA LEU A 782 20.58 -26.86 -10.31
C LEU A 782 21.52 -27.13 -11.48
N ILE A 783 21.06 -27.87 -12.48
CA ILE A 783 21.85 -28.26 -13.67
C ILE A 783 20.93 -28.51 -14.87
N ASP A 784 21.40 -28.30 -16.09
CA ASP A 784 20.65 -28.63 -17.31
C ASP A 784 20.75 -30.10 -17.73
N SER A 785 19.67 -30.62 -18.33
CA SER A 785 19.55 -32.04 -18.73
C SER A 785 20.18 -32.38 -20.09
N ASP A 786 20.88 -31.43 -20.70
CA ASP A 786 21.47 -31.57 -22.04
C ASP A 786 22.85 -32.27 -22.06
N LEU A 787 23.41 -32.55 -20.88
CA LEU A 787 24.74 -33.14 -20.68
C LEU A 787 25.91 -32.30 -21.23
N GLU A 788 25.70 -31.00 -21.50
CA GLU A 788 26.81 -30.06 -21.68
C GLU A 788 27.54 -29.78 -20.36
N GLU A 789 26.79 -29.90 -19.27
CA GLU A 789 27.23 -29.77 -17.87
C GLU A 789 27.27 -31.17 -17.26
N GLU A 790 28.36 -31.51 -16.59
CA GLU A 790 28.55 -32.85 -16.02
C GLU A 790 27.92 -32.94 -14.63
N PRO A 791 26.98 -33.88 -14.38
CA PRO A 791 26.39 -34.06 -13.04
C PRO A 791 27.43 -34.34 -11.95
N GLU A 792 28.59 -34.87 -12.31
CA GLU A 792 29.72 -35.16 -11.43
C GLU A 792 30.36 -33.89 -10.84
N TRP A 793 30.11 -32.70 -11.41
CA TRP A 793 30.54 -31.42 -10.79
C TRP A 793 29.92 -31.21 -9.41
N LEU A 794 28.82 -31.90 -9.09
CA LEU A 794 28.18 -31.89 -7.78
C LEU A 794 29.19 -32.10 -6.63
N SER A 795 30.08 -33.08 -6.74
CA SER A 795 31.07 -33.38 -5.68
C SER A 795 32.04 -32.22 -5.48
N ALA A 796 32.58 -31.69 -6.57
CA ALA A 796 33.49 -30.54 -6.51
C ALA A 796 32.78 -29.28 -5.95
N PHE A 797 31.52 -29.08 -6.29
CA PHE A 797 30.73 -27.96 -5.79
C PHE A 797 30.42 -28.13 -4.29
N HIS A 798 30.11 -29.35 -3.85
CA HIS A 798 29.89 -29.67 -2.45
C HIS A 798 31.15 -29.44 -1.60
N ASP A 799 32.30 -29.93 -2.06
CA ASP A 799 33.58 -29.73 -1.37
C ASP A 799 33.88 -28.24 -1.18
N GLN A 800 33.66 -27.43 -2.22
CA GLN A 800 33.85 -25.97 -2.13
C GLN A 800 32.82 -25.31 -1.20
N LEU A 801 31.58 -25.81 -1.18
CA LEU A 801 30.53 -25.31 -0.29
C LEU A 801 30.89 -25.58 1.18
N GLU A 802 31.37 -26.77 1.50
CA GLU A 802 31.80 -27.14 2.86
C GLU A 802 33.07 -26.43 3.30
N VAL A 803 34.10 -26.40 2.44
CA VAL A 803 35.40 -25.79 2.76
C VAL A 803 35.28 -24.30 2.98
N ASN A 804 34.58 -23.59 2.08
CA ASN A 804 34.46 -22.13 2.16
C ASN A 804 33.27 -21.68 3.01
N ARG A 805 32.37 -22.60 3.42
CA ARG A 805 31.16 -22.31 4.21
C ARG A 805 30.23 -21.26 3.59
N VAL A 806 30.18 -21.24 2.26
CA VAL A 806 29.36 -20.30 1.48
C VAL A 806 27.95 -20.86 1.25
N ASP A 807 27.04 -20.01 0.79
CA ASP A 807 25.65 -20.38 0.52
C ASP A 807 25.42 -20.92 -0.89
N VAL A 808 26.26 -20.52 -1.84
CA VAL A 808 26.17 -20.90 -3.25
C VAL A 808 27.55 -21.18 -3.83
N VAL A 809 27.65 -22.25 -4.60
CA VAL A 809 28.78 -22.51 -5.50
C VAL A 809 28.26 -22.58 -6.92
N TYR A 810 28.79 -21.77 -7.83
CA TYR A 810 28.34 -21.72 -9.23
C TYR A 810 29.49 -21.93 -10.22
N GLY A 811 29.17 -22.44 -11.41
CA GLY A 811 30.15 -22.61 -12.47
C GLY A 811 30.41 -21.32 -13.27
N TYR A 812 31.64 -21.12 -13.74
CA TYR A 812 31.94 -20.12 -14.77
C TYR A 812 32.98 -20.63 -15.79
N GLN A 813 32.98 -20.06 -17.00
CA GLN A 813 33.97 -20.37 -18.04
C GLN A 813 35.14 -19.37 -18.01
N GLN A 814 36.38 -19.88 -17.93
CA GLN A 814 37.59 -19.04 -17.96
C GLN A 814 37.85 -18.39 -19.34
N GLU A 815 37.48 -19.05 -20.44
CA GLU A 815 37.68 -18.50 -21.80
C GLU A 815 36.40 -18.56 -22.63
N ARG A 816 36.03 -17.41 -23.22
CA ARG A 816 34.89 -17.31 -24.15
C ARG A 816 35.35 -17.68 -25.57
N LYS A 817 34.93 -18.85 -26.06
CA LYS A 817 35.09 -19.22 -27.48
C LYS A 817 34.05 -18.47 -28.33
N GLY A 818 34.48 -17.82 -29.41
CA GLY A 818 33.64 -17.05 -30.33
C GLY A 818 34.46 -16.14 -31.27
N ALA A 819 33.87 -15.73 -32.39
CA ALA A 819 34.56 -14.89 -33.38
C ALA A 819 34.90 -13.48 -32.81
N PRO A 820 35.90 -12.75 -33.35
CA PRO A 820 36.33 -11.45 -32.80
C PRO A 820 35.20 -10.43 -32.63
N PHE A 821 34.25 -10.41 -33.57
CA PHE A 821 33.07 -9.52 -33.52
C PHE A 821 32.10 -9.86 -32.40
N GLU A 822 31.88 -11.14 -32.12
CA GLU A 822 30.99 -11.62 -31.04
C GLU A 822 31.58 -11.35 -29.66
N ARG A 823 32.91 -11.42 -29.56
CA ARG A 823 33.64 -11.03 -28.34
C ARG A 823 33.53 -9.53 -28.08
N LEU A 824 33.65 -8.70 -29.13
CA LEU A 824 33.56 -7.24 -29.03
C LEU A 824 32.14 -6.77 -28.69
N SER A 825 31.13 -7.28 -29.40
CA SER A 825 29.72 -6.91 -29.15
C SER A 825 29.24 -7.39 -27.77
N GLY A 826 29.66 -8.58 -27.35
CA GLY A 826 29.41 -9.08 -26.00
C GLY A 826 30.09 -8.26 -24.92
N ALA A 827 31.34 -7.85 -25.10
CA ALA A 827 32.06 -7.00 -24.15
C ALA A 827 31.40 -5.61 -24.02
N LEU A 828 30.96 -5.01 -25.14
CA LEU A 828 30.25 -3.74 -25.14
C LEU A 828 28.90 -3.86 -24.41
N TYR A 829 28.11 -4.90 -24.71
CA TYR A 829 26.84 -5.17 -24.04
C TYR A 829 27.02 -5.27 -22.52
N TRP A 830 27.96 -6.10 -22.07
CA TRP A 830 28.21 -6.29 -20.63
C TRP A 830 28.80 -5.05 -19.96
N SER A 831 29.59 -4.24 -20.68
CA SER A 831 30.11 -2.97 -20.19
C SER A 831 28.99 -1.94 -19.97
N VAL A 832 28.09 -1.81 -20.95
CA VAL A 832 26.91 -0.93 -20.86
C VAL A 832 25.94 -1.43 -19.78
N PHE A 833 25.67 -2.73 -19.75
CA PHE A 833 24.78 -3.34 -18.76
C PHE A 833 25.29 -3.11 -17.34
N ARG A 834 26.59 -3.34 -17.06
CA ARG A 834 27.15 -3.08 -15.72
C ARG A 834 27.06 -1.61 -15.32
N ARG A 835 27.32 -0.68 -16.26
CA ARG A 835 27.22 0.76 -15.98
C ARG A 835 25.79 1.23 -15.71
N LEU A 836 24.80 0.66 -16.41
CA LEU A 836 23.41 1.10 -16.32
C LEU A 836 22.60 0.36 -15.26
N SER A 837 22.92 -0.90 -14.95
CA SER A 837 22.16 -1.71 -13.98
C SER A 837 22.68 -1.60 -12.56
N GLY A 838 23.92 -1.16 -12.34
CA GLY A 838 24.57 -1.19 -11.02
C GLY A 838 24.87 -2.60 -10.50
N LEU A 839 24.46 -3.65 -11.22
CA LEU A 839 24.64 -5.05 -10.81
C LEU A 839 26.00 -5.59 -11.25
N GLN A 840 26.77 -6.08 -10.28
CA GLN A 840 28.03 -6.77 -10.54
C GLN A 840 27.78 -8.25 -10.85
N ILE A 841 27.27 -8.54 -12.05
CA ILE A 841 27.13 -9.93 -12.51
C ILE A 841 28.51 -10.43 -12.96
N PRO A 842 29.03 -11.53 -12.38
CA PRO A 842 30.32 -12.09 -12.79
C PRO A 842 30.27 -12.49 -14.27
N ALA A 843 31.37 -12.26 -14.99
CA ALA A 843 31.43 -12.59 -16.41
C ALA A 843 31.47 -14.10 -16.62
N ASN A 844 30.83 -14.60 -17.68
CA ASN A 844 30.86 -16.00 -18.10
C ASN A 844 30.31 -17.01 -17.08
N VAL A 845 29.40 -16.57 -16.20
CA VAL A 845 28.65 -17.46 -15.29
C VAL A 845 27.73 -18.38 -16.09
N ILE A 846 27.66 -19.65 -15.68
CA ILE A 846 26.69 -20.62 -16.21
C ILE A 846 25.55 -20.84 -15.21
N THR A 847 24.48 -21.50 -15.65
CA THR A 847 23.29 -21.76 -14.83
C THR A 847 23.61 -22.72 -13.67
N CYS A 848 24.48 -23.72 -13.91
CA CYS A 848 24.88 -24.75 -12.95
C CYS A 848 25.32 -24.18 -11.60
N ARG A 849 24.71 -24.67 -10.52
CA ARG A 849 25.02 -24.24 -9.14
C ARG A 849 24.54 -25.22 -8.08
N LEU A 850 25.26 -25.26 -6.97
CA LEU A 850 24.84 -25.90 -5.72
C LEU A 850 24.46 -24.81 -4.72
N MET A 851 23.29 -24.95 -4.10
CA MET A 851 22.70 -23.94 -3.23
C MET A 851 22.26 -24.56 -1.91
N THR A 852 22.44 -23.83 -0.81
CA THR A 852 21.84 -24.22 0.48
C THR A 852 20.34 -23.97 0.48
N ARG A 853 19.59 -24.70 1.32
CA ARG A 853 18.16 -24.46 1.52
C ARG A 853 17.86 -23.01 1.91
N ARG A 854 18.69 -22.40 2.75
CA ARG A 854 18.50 -21.00 3.17
C ARG A 854 18.52 -20.04 1.96
N TYR A 855 19.43 -20.26 1.01
CA TYR A 855 19.51 -19.47 -0.22
C TYR A 855 18.28 -19.70 -1.09
N VAL A 856 17.87 -20.95 -1.26
CA VAL A 856 16.69 -21.31 -2.06
C VAL A 856 15.42 -20.69 -1.48
N ASP A 857 15.20 -20.78 -0.18
CA ASP A 857 14.02 -20.22 0.48
C ASP A 857 13.99 -18.69 0.37
N ALA A 858 15.14 -18.03 0.35
CA ALA A 858 15.25 -16.60 0.07
C ALA A 858 15.03 -16.27 -1.42
N LEU A 859 15.60 -17.06 -2.33
CA LEU A 859 15.44 -16.91 -3.78
C LEU A 859 13.95 -17.02 -4.19
N LEU A 860 13.21 -17.92 -3.56
CA LEU A 860 11.79 -18.13 -3.83
C LEU A 860 10.88 -17.00 -3.31
N GLN A 861 11.39 -16.11 -2.43
CA GLN A 861 10.65 -14.92 -1.99
C GLN A 861 10.55 -13.86 -3.09
N TYR A 862 11.47 -13.84 -4.06
CA TYR A 862 11.42 -12.91 -5.18
C TYR A 862 10.16 -13.18 -5.98
N GLY A 863 9.24 -12.21 -5.98
CA GLY A 863 7.89 -12.24 -6.55
C GLY A 863 7.81 -12.14 -8.08
N GLU A 864 8.91 -11.77 -8.73
CA GLU A 864 8.96 -11.26 -10.11
C GLU A 864 8.29 -12.18 -11.13
N ARG A 865 7.49 -11.60 -12.03
CA ARG A 865 6.83 -12.33 -13.13
C ARG A 865 7.67 -12.28 -14.40
N GLU A 866 8.35 -11.17 -14.67
CA GLU A 866 9.35 -11.06 -15.75
C GLU A 866 10.71 -11.57 -15.28
N VAL A 867 10.87 -12.90 -15.25
CA VAL A 867 12.02 -13.57 -14.64
C VAL A 867 13.32 -13.37 -15.42
N SER A 868 14.26 -12.65 -14.80
CA SER A 868 15.67 -12.64 -15.18
C SER A 868 16.49 -13.42 -14.16
N ILE A 869 16.58 -14.74 -14.32
CA ILE A 869 17.15 -15.62 -13.28
C ILE A 869 18.59 -15.25 -12.91
N GLY A 870 19.40 -14.82 -13.88
CA GLY A 870 20.76 -14.35 -13.65
C GLY A 870 20.85 -13.07 -12.80
N ALA A 871 19.86 -12.17 -12.91
CA ALA A 871 19.78 -10.97 -12.08
C ALA A 871 19.28 -11.32 -10.66
N ILE A 872 18.25 -12.17 -10.55
CA ILE A 872 17.72 -12.64 -9.26
C ILE A 872 18.82 -13.36 -8.47
N PHE A 873 19.62 -14.21 -9.13
CA PHE A 873 20.76 -14.87 -8.49
C PHE A 873 21.81 -13.91 -7.93
N ALA A 874 22.03 -12.78 -8.60
CA ALA A 874 22.99 -11.76 -8.17
C ALA A 874 22.43 -10.88 -7.04
N VAL A 875 21.13 -10.56 -7.07
CA VAL A 875 20.47 -9.69 -6.09
C VAL A 875 20.13 -10.41 -4.78
N ALA A 876 20.07 -11.74 -4.77
CA ALA A 876 19.79 -12.54 -3.56
C ALA A 876 20.76 -12.29 -2.39
N GLY A 877 21.97 -11.75 -2.64
CA GLY A 877 22.83 -11.16 -1.61
C GLY A 877 23.60 -12.12 -0.68
N PHE A 878 23.50 -13.43 -0.87
CA PHE A 878 24.23 -14.42 -0.08
C PHE A 878 25.69 -14.59 -0.54
N GLU A 879 26.52 -15.25 0.28
CA GLU A 879 27.92 -15.56 -0.08
C GLU A 879 27.98 -16.60 -1.20
N GLN A 880 28.68 -16.27 -2.29
CA GLN A 880 28.78 -17.13 -3.47
C GLN A 880 30.22 -17.22 -3.97
N ILE A 881 30.66 -18.42 -4.36
CA ILE A 881 31.97 -18.64 -4.99
C ILE A 881 31.81 -19.24 -6.39
N GLY A 882 32.62 -18.75 -7.33
CA GLY A 882 32.68 -19.27 -8.68
C GLY A 882 33.76 -20.34 -8.81
N VAL A 883 33.41 -21.49 -9.40
CA VAL A 883 34.34 -22.59 -9.72
C VAL A 883 34.52 -22.66 -11.24
N PRO A 884 35.77 -22.72 -11.75
CA PRO A 884 36.00 -22.84 -13.18
C PRO A 884 35.57 -24.22 -13.67
N VAL A 885 34.77 -24.26 -14.73
CA VAL A 885 34.26 -25.51 -15.35
C VAL A 885 34.45 -25.51 -16.87
N VAL A 886 34.60 -26.70 -17.46
CA VAL A 886 34.79 -26.90 -18.90
C VAL A 886 33.57 -27.59 -19.49
N LYS A 887 32.78 -26.89 -20.31
CA LYS A 887 31.60 -27.51 -20.96
C LYS A 887 31.98 -28.53 -22.04
N GLY A 888 31.24 -29.63 -22.10
CA GLY A 888 31.30 -30.60 -23.20
C GLY A 888 30.77 -30.01 -24.51
N HIS A 889 31.22 -30.54 -25.66
CA HIS A 889 30.69 -30.15 -26.98
C HIS A 889 29.78 -31.24 -27.53
N LYS A 890 28.48 -30.96 -27.66
CA LYS A 890 27.59 -31.72 -28.54
C LYS A 890 26.78 -30.79 -29.43
N GLY A 891 27.17 -30.73 -30.70
CA GLY A 891 26.31 -30.31 -31.80
C GLY A 891 25.97 -28.82 -31.83
N SER A 892 25.83 -28.29 -33.04
CA SER A 892 25.44 -26.90 -33.28
C SER A 892 24.19 -26.52 -32.50
N SER A 893 24.28 -25.48 -31.67
CA SER A 893 23.15 -24.74 -31.10
C SER A 893 21.98 -24.72 -32.08
N THR A 894 20.92 -25.46 -31.75
CA THR A 894 19.72 -25.61 -32.60
C THR A 894 18.83 -24.38 -32.45
N TYR A 895 19.40 -23.21 -32.73
CA TYR A 895 18.65 -21.97 -32.83
C TYR A 895 18.94 -21.34 -34.19
N SER A 896 18.20 -21.80 -35.20
CA SER A 896 18.18 -21.11 -36.48
C SER A 896 17.69 -19.69 -36.23
N LEU A 897 18.38 -18.71 -36.82
CA LEU A 897 18.02 -17.28 -36.79
C LEU A 897 16.54 -17.06 -37.12
N ARG A 898 15.98 -17.96 -37.95
CA ARG A 898 14.58 -18.01 -38.38
C ARG A 898 13.61 -18.39 -37.25
N LEU A 899 14.01 -19.28 -36.33
CA LEU A 899 13.24 -19.61 -35.14
C LEU A 899 13.30 -18.47 -34.11
N LYS A 900 14.43 -17.74 -34.00
CA LYS A 900 14.53 -16.53 -33.16
C LYS A 900 13.60 -15.41 -33.66
N ILE A 901 13.48 -15.25 -34.99
CA ILE A 901 12.56 -14.29 -35.62
C ILE A 901 11.09 -14.78 -35.54
N TRP A 902 10.84 -16.09 -35.63
CA TRP A 902 9.48 -16.64 -35.51
C TRP A 902 8.97 -16.64 -34.06
N HIS A 903 9.83 -16.90 -33.06
CA HIS A 903 9.51 -16.69 -31.64
C HIS A 903 9.33 -15.19 -31.33
N LEU A 904 10.10 -14.30 -31.97
CA LEU A 904 9.86 -12.85 -31.90
C LEU A 904 8.47 -12.46 -32.42
N VAL A 905 7.96 -13.15 -33.45
CA VAL A 905 6.63 -12.91 -34.06
C VAL A 905 5.49 -13.58 -33.28
N ASN A 906 5.66 -14.80 -32.75
CA ASN A 906 4.59 -15.47 -31.99
C ASN A 906 4.43 -14.96 -30.57
N SER A 907 5.48 -14.40 -29.96
CA SER A 907 5.34 -13.65 -28.71
C SER A 907 4.57 -12.32 -28.89
N ILE A 908 4.12 -11.96 -30.11
CA ILE A 908 3.38 -10.70 -30.42
C ILE A 908 1.88 -10.82 -30.15
N SER A 909 1.28 -12.01 -30.23
CA SER A 909 -0.15 -12.09 -30.55
C SER A 909 -1.11 -12.36 -29.39
N ALA A 910 -0.69 -12.42 -28.12
CA ALA A 910 -1.62 -12.74 -27.03
C ALA A 910 -1.56 -11.87 -25.75
N PHE A 911 -0.40 -11.32 -25.34
CA PHE A 911 -0.28 -10.57 -24.07
C PHE A 911 0.92 -9.58 -24.05
N SER A 912 1.26 -8.95 -25.18
CA SER A 912 2.59 -8.37 -25.37
C SER A 912 2.66 -6.83 -25.21
N THR A 913 3.69 -6.32 -24.52
CA THR A 913 4.12 -4.90 -24.46
C THR A 913 4.65 -4.35 -25.81
N LYS A 914 4.50 -5.11 -26.89
CA LYS A 914 5.12 -4.85 -28.19
C LYS A 914 4.54 -3.72 -29.04
N PRO A 915 3.24 -3.35 -28.97
CA PRO A 915 2.79 -2.09 -29.56
C PRO A 915 3.55 -0.88 -29.01
N LEU A 916 3.95 -0.94 -27.74
CA LEU A 916 4.69 0.11 -27.05
C LEU A 916 6.17 0.14 -27.49
N ASN A 917 6.78 -1.04 -27.69
CA ASN A 917 8.09 -1.15 -28.33
C ASN A 917 8.10 -0.62 -29.78
N ALA A 918 6.99 -0.77 -30.52
CA ALA A 918 6.87 -0.27 -31.88
C ALA A 918 6.83 1.27 -31.93
N ILE A 919 6.19 1.92 -30.95
CA ILE A 919 6.20 3.38 -30.78
C ILE A 919 7.61 3.88 -30.45
N PHE A 920 8.32 3.19 -29.54
CA PHE A 920 9.73 3.49 -29.25
C PHE A 920 10.60 3.41 -30.52
N LEU A 921 10.50 2.31 -31.26
CA LEU A 921 11.28 2.11 -32.48
C LEU A 921 10.92 3.13 -33.56
N ALA A 922 9.63 3.44 -33.72
CA ALA A 922 9.18 4.50 -34.64
C ALA A 922 9.76 5.87 -34.27
N GLY A 923 9.78 6.21 -32.97
CA GLY A 923 10.42 7.43 -32.48
C GLY A 923 11.92 7.49 -32.77
N VAL A 924 12.64 6.38 -32.54
CA VAL A 924 14.07 6.25 -32.89
C VAL A 924 14.30 6.38 -34.40
N CYS A 925 13.47 5.75 -35.24
CA CYS A 925 13.55 5.87 -36.69
C CYS A 925 13.30 7.31 -37.17
N VAL A 926 12.26 7.99 -36.68
CA VAL A 926 11.97 9.40 -37.02
C VAL A 926 13.12 10.30 -36.59
N SER A 927 13.68 10.08 -35.40
CA SER A 927 14.84 10.82 -34.91
C SER A 927 16.08 10.61 -35.79
N THR A 928 16.31 9.38 -36.24
CA THR A 928 17.47 9.03 -37.10
C THR A 928 17.31 9.65 -38.48
N VAL A 929 16.11 9.61 -39.07
CA VAL A 929 15.82 10.28 -40.35
C VAL A 929 15.97 11.80 -40.21
N GLY A 930 15.47 12.40 -39.12
CA GLY A 930 15.66 13.82 -38.81
C GLY A 930 17.13 14.20 -38.67
N PHE A 931 17.95 13.34 -38.06
CA PHE A 931 19.39 13.55 -37.91
C PHE A 931 20.14 13.44 -39.24
N VAL A 932 19.82 12.45 -40.08
CA VAL A 932 20.39 12.32 -41.43
C VAL A 932 20.01 13.52 -42.30
N PHE A 933 18.76 13.99 -42.19
CA PHE A 933 18.29 15.17 -42.90
C PHE A 933 18.99 16.45 -42.41
N LEU A 934 19.23 16.60 -41.10
CA LEU A 934 20.07 17.65 -40.54
C LEU A 934 21.48 17.61 -41.12
N LEU A 935 22.13 16.45 -41.16
CA LEU A 935 23.48 16.31 -41.69
C LEU A 935 23.54 16.69 -43.18
N TYR A 936 22.55 16.24 -43.96
CA TYR A 936 22.39 16.65 -45.36
C TYR A 936 22.26 18.17 -45.49
N LEU A 937 21.42 18.81 -44.68
CA LEU A 937 21.21 20.26 -44.71
C LEU A 937 22.45 21.06 -44.27
N LEU A 938 23.22 20.55 -43.30
CA LEU A 938 24.49 21.17 -42.89
C LEU A 938 25.54 21.09 -44.01
N ILE A 939 25.67 19.93 -44.64
CA ILE A 939 26.57 19.75 -45.80
C ILE A 939 26.10 20.63 -46.97
N ALA A 940 24.80 20.62 -47.27
CA ALA A 940 24.23 21.46 -48.32
C ALA A 940 24.42 22.95 -48.03
N GLY A 941 24.29 23.40 -46.78
CA GLY A 941 24.55 24.78 -46.38
C GLY A 941 26.02 25.20 -46.47
N LEU A 942 26.95 24.26 -46.25
CA LEU A 942 28.40 24.48 -46.40
C LEU A 942 28.85 24.57 -47.86
N PHE A 943 28.19 23.85 -48.78
CA PHE A 943 28.60 23.75 -50.19
C PHE A 943 27.66 24.47 -51.19
N TRP A 944 26.40 24.74 -50.82
CA TRP A 944 25.37 25.37 -51.68
C TRP A 944 24.58 26.46 -50.95
N SER A 945 24.65 27.69 -51.46
CA SER A 945 24.20 28.93 -50.80
C SER A 945 22.72 29.31 -51.00
N LYS A 946 21.78 28.35 -51.00
CA LYS A 946 20.34 28.65 -51.20
C LYS A 946 19.42 27.77 -50.36
N SER A 947 19.26 28.09 -49.07
CA SER A 947 18.10 27.66 -48.28
C SER A 947 17.37 28.88 -47.73
N PRO A 948 16.03 28.93 -47.77
CA PRO A 948 15.26 29.99 -47.14
C PRO A 948 15.61 30.14 -45.66
N ALA A 949 15.82 31.37 -45.20
CA ALA A 949 16.22 31.65 -43.83
C ALA A 949 15.19 31.10 -42.83
N GLY A 950 15.66 30.38 -41.80
CA GLY A 950 14.82 29.83 -40.73
C GLY A 950 14.04 28.55 -41.05
N TRP A 951 13.87 28.16 -42.32
CA TRP A 951 13.12 26.94 -42.66
C TRP A 951 13.85 25.66 -42.21
N THR A 952 15.17 25.63 -42.41
CA THR A 952 16.07 24.52 -42.04
C THR A 952 16.02 24.24 -40.54
N SER A 953 16.09 25.29 -39.70
CA SER A 953 16.07 25.13 -38.25
C SER A 953 14.71 24.61 -37.76
N VAL A 954 13.60 25.12 -38.30
CA VAL A 954 12.25 24.68 -37.89
C VAL A 954 12.01 23.21 -38.25
N MET A 955 12.34 22.77 -39.47
CA MET A 955 12.11 21.37 -39.87
C MET A 955 12.97 20.39 -39.06
N VAL A 956 14.23 20.74 -38.80
CA VAL A 956 15.13 19.93 -37.95
C VAL A 956 14.57 19.86 -36.53
N SER A 957 14.18 20.98 -35.94
CA SER A 957 13.62 21.01 -34.57
C SER A 957 12.36 20.15 -34.46
N VAL A 958 11.44 20.23 -35.43
CA VAL A 958 10.18 19.46 -35.38
C VAL A 958 10.43 17.96 -35.51
N TRP A 959 11.27 17.52 -36.44
CA TRP A 959 11.50 16.09 -36.68
C TRP A 959 12.35 15.44 -35.58
N LEU A 960 13.39 16.14 -35.12
CA LEU A 960 14.31 15.63 -34.10
C LEU A 960 13.62 15.63 -32.72
N LEU A 961 12.94 16.73 -32.35
CA LEU A 961 12.21 16.80 -31.09
C LEU A 961 10.99 15.87 -31.09
N GLY A 962 10.24 15.81 -32.21
CA GLY A 962 9.09 14.90 -32.35
C GLY A 962 9.48 13.43 -32.27
N GLY A 963 10.57 13.04 -32.94
CA GLY A 963 11.14 11.69 -32.82
C GLY A 963 11.59 11.36 -31.39
N PHE A 964 12.26 12.30 -30.72
CA PHE A 964 12.72 12.13 -29.34
C PHE A 964 11.56 11.99 -28.35
N ILE A 965 10.50 12.79 -28.50
CA ILE A 965 9.28 12.69 -27.67
C ILE A 965 8.61 11.32 -27.86
N LEU A 966 8.46 10.86 -29.11
CA LEU A 966 7.90 9.54 -29.40
C LEU A 966 8.74 8.40 -28.81
N ALA A 967 10.07 8.51 -28.86
CA ALA A 967 10.95 7.54 -28.23
C ALA A 967 10.77 7.56 -26.70
N SER A 968 10.80 8.73 -26.06
CA SER A 968 10.59 8.86 -24.60
C SER A 968 9.23 8.30 -24.15
N LEU A 969 8.15 8.56 -24.89
CA LEU A 969 6.83 7.98 -24.63
C LEU A 969 6.84 6.46 -24.77
N GLY A 970 7.53 5.93 -25.78
CA GLY A 970 7.74 4.49 -25.94
C GLY A 970 8.45 3.87 -24.75
N VAL A 971 9.50 4.51 -24.21
CA VAL A 971 10.21 4.05 -23.00
C VAL A 971 9.27 4.01 -21.80
N ILE A 972 8.56 5.11 -21.53
CA ILE A 972 7.60 5.18 -20.40
C ILE A 972 6.56 4.08 -20.51
N ALA A 973 6.03 3.84 -21.71
CA ALA A 973 5.01 2.83 -21.94
C ALA A 973 5.56 1.40 -21.71
N ILE A 974 6.82 1.13 -22.04
CA ILE A 974 7.49 -0.15 -21.71
C ILE A 974 7.56 -0.35 -20.19
N TYR A 975 7.97 0.68 -19.44
CA TYR A 975 8.00 0.62 -17.98
C TYR A 975 6.61 0.40 -17.38
N LEU A 976 5.61 1.14 -17.86
CA LEU A 976 4.23 1.01 -17.42
C LEU A 976 3.68 -0.40 -17.72
N GLY A 977 4.02 -0.98 -18.87
CA GLY A 977 3.64 -2.34 -19.22
C GLY A 977 4.25 -3.39 -18.28
N LYS A 978 5.51 -3.22 -17.87
CA LYS A 978 6.16 -4.10 -16.88
C LYS A 978 5.50 -3.97 -15.51
N VAL A 979 5.27 -2.73 -15.03
CA VAL A 979 4.55 -2.46 -13.78
C VAL A 979 3.16 -3.11 -13.83
N PHE A 980 2.45 -2.99 -14.94
CA PHE A 980 1.13 -3.60 -15.12
C PHE A 980 1.17 -5.14 -15.06
N THR A 981 2.19 -5.78 -15.61
CA THR A 981 2.38 -7.25 -15.50
C THR A 981 2.67 -7.67 -14.06
N GLU A 982 3.51 -6.93 -13.34
CA GLU A 982 3.84 -7.23 -11.94
C GLU A 982 2.62 -7.00 -11.01
N VAL A 983 1.89 -5.89 -11.18
CA VAL A 983 0.69 -5.56 -10.39
C VAL A 983 -0.44 -6.57 -10.59
N LYS A 984 -0.57 -7.17 -11.79
CA LYS A 984 -1.56 -8.23 -12.04
C LYS A 984 -1.35 -9.49 -11.20
N ALA A 985 -0.13 -9.72 -10.70
CA ALA A 985 0.22 -10.82 -9.82
C ALA A 985 -0.22 -12.23 -10.31
N ARG A 986 -0.26 -12.48 -11.63
CA ARG A 986 -0.62 -13.80 -12.20
C ARG A 986 0.45 -14.85 -11.90
N PRO A 987 0.11 -16.12 -11.58
CA PRO A 987 1.08 -17.19 -11.36
C PRO A 987 2.20 -17.27 -12.43
N ARG A 988 3.45 -17.56 -12.02
CA ARG A 988 4.62 -17.58 -12.94
C ARG A 988 4.48 -18.71 -13.95
N ALA A 989 4.15 -19.89 -13.44
CA ALA A 989 3.73 -21.03 -14.22
C ALA A 989 2.45 -21.64 -13.63
N ILE A 990 1.81 -22.48 -14.43
CA ILE A 990 0.73 -23.35 -13.98
C ILE A 990 1.20 -24.78 -14.18
N VAL A 991 1.33 -25.52 -13.09
CA VAL A 991 1.68 -26.94 -13.09
C VAL A 991 0.45 -27.75 -13.52
N ARG A 992 0.62 -28.59 -14.55
CA ARG A 992 -0.41 -29.52 -15.05
C ARG A 992 -0.47 -30.78 -14.19
N SER A 993 0.68 -31.38 -13.89
CA SER A 993 0.75 -32.59 -13.07
C SER A 993 2.12 -32.73 -12.43
N ILE A 994 2.17 -33.43 -11.28
CA ILE A 994 3.41 -33.83 -10.63
C ILE A 994 3.36 -35.35 -10.49
N ARG A 995 4.35 -36.04 -11.04
CA ARG A 995 4.48 -37.51 -10.96
C ARG A 995 5.71 -37.83 -10.11
N ARG A 996 5.56 -38.75 -9.16
CA ARG A 996 6.65 -39.22 -8.28
C ARG A 996 6.76 -40.73 -8.42
N GLY A 997 7.98 -41.26 -8.36
CA GLY A 997 8.17 -42.70 -8.25
C GLY A 997 7.58 -43.20 -6.93
N SER A 998 6.71 -44.20 -6.97
CA SER A 998 6.28 -44.92 -5.77
C SER A 998 7.36 -45.93 -5.42
N ALA A 999 7.94 -45.86 -4.23
CA ALA A 999 8.64 -47.00 -3.67
C ALA A 999 7.64 -48.16 -3.63
N SER A 1000 7.94 -49.26 -4.32
CA SER A 1000 7.19 -50.51 -4.14
C SER A 1000 7.37 -50.96 -2.69
N ASP A 1001 6.27 -50.99 -1.93
CA ASP A 1001 6.18 -51.72 -0.65
C ASP A 1001 6.52 -53.20 -0.84
#